data_AF-A0A973PSA2-F1
#
_entry.id   AF-A0A973PSA2-F1
#
_cell.length_a   1.000
_cell.length_b   1.000
_cell.length_c   1.000
_cell.angle_alpha   90.00
_cell.angle_beta   90.00
_cell.angle_gamma   90.00
#
_symmetry.space_group_name_H-M   'P 1'
#
loop_
_entity.id
_entity.type
_entity.pdbx_description
1 polymer ?
#
loop_
_entity_poly.entity_id
_entity_poly.type
_entity_poly.pdbx_seq_one_letter_code
_entity_poly.pdbx_strand_id
1 'polypeptide(L)'
;WGSAVAEMRALRPADQAPIHVDLRFDADVRLPATVAEEAAAAATALLRMSRSGESPTHLAEYHTAFLERYGTDQLIPFLELVDPGRGLGFPAGYVVPASERPARPAPERKNPQDALLAELAQQALLAGAAEVVLDDELVNRLAAGEKESRLSPPESAELCVQVMAESAEALDEGRFRLVLAPAVGSSTAGSLYGRFAYLFPEGGYPMVPASGGDGPLKAQLIYQPVLPRVANVAQVPVVCDHTIAVGTFAERSDPNVLGTGDLLVGADGHRLFLVSGPHGREVTAVSPHMLDTSRLSANAARLIQDISDSGQRHPHGWSWGAAEALPWLPRVRYGRTVLAPARWRPDTAMGKRELGDREWTAALDAWRTRWQVPERVQVMSGDHRVELDLTVPLHRRLFRHELTRRPEALVCEPPGTAAETGWLGGHANELVVPLTLVGAAARPLRQVPHGRAPRPRHLPGGEWLYAKLYGTRAGQDGLLARHLPALVEDLPSSVDRWFFIRYQDPDPHLRLRFHGDPHEVNALLLPALRDWADTLCREGLASRLALDTYEPEIARYGGAETIEAAERVFTADSVAVLAQLRLRERGLGIDAEQLVAANYVDILHALGDPGWQQWLLSELPKGDDHAAFREVRRKAIGLIDPDGEWRALAATPGGAELLAVWQARRPALAAYGEAVRAATRLTGTRFTLVSALLHMHHNRLAGIQATAERRTLAIMRGVVEAALSRKRFMA
;
A
#
# COMPACT_ATOMS: atom_id res chain seq x y z
N TRP A 1 48.32 -11.10 6.67
CA TRP A 1 47.49 -10.67 5.53
C TRP A 1 48.12 -10.83 4.16
N GLY A 2 49.31 -10.27 3.90
CA GLY A 2 49.91 -10.34 2.56
C GLY A 2 50.05 -11.74 1.98
N SER A 3 50.48 -12.73 2.80
CA SER A 3 50.59 -14.13 2.37
C SER A 3 49.22 -14.74 2.03
N ALA A 4 48.20 -14.59 2.88
CA ALA A 4 46.84 -15.07 2.58
C ALA A 4 46.26 -14.46 1.30
N VAL A 5 46.44 -13.16 1.08
CA VAL A 5 46.00 -12.50 -0.18
C VAL A 5 46.74 -13.08 -1.39
N ALA A 6 48.04 -13.34 -1.27
CA ALA A 6 48.84 -13.93 -2.34
C ALA A 6 48.39 -15.36 -2.68
N GLU A 7 48.16 -16.20 -1.68
CA GLU A 7 47.65 -17.56 -1.85
C GLU A 7 46.26 -17.58 -2.49
N MET A 8 45.34 -16.73 -2.04
CA MET A 8 44.00 -16.63 -2.63
C MET A 8 44.06 -16.16 -4.09
N ARG A 9 44.93 -15.20 -4.41
CA ARG A 9 45.14 -14.73 -5.79
C ARG A 9 45.77 -15.80 -6.69
N ALA A 10 46.61 -16.68 -6.13
CA ALA A 10 47.16 -17.81 -6.85
C ALA A 10 46.07 -18.84 -7.22
N LEU A 11 45.07 -19.04 -6.34
CA LEU A 11 43.92 -19.91 -6.61
C LEU A 11 42.94 -19.30 -7.62
N ARG A 12 42.64 -18.00 -7.47
CA ARG A 12 41.76 -17.26 -8.37
C ARG A 12 42.25 -15.82 -8.52
N PRO A 13 42.72 -15.40 -9.71
CA PRO A 13 43.10 -14.02 -9.96
C PRO A 13 41.95 -13.06 -9.63
N ALA A 14 42.25 -12.02 -8.84
CA ALA A 14 41.29 -11.01 -8.43
C ALA A 14 41.97 -9.63 -8.36
N ASP A 15 41.34 -8.64 -9.01
CA ASP A 15 41.83 -7.26 -9.06
C ASP A 15 41.69 -6.55 -7.69
N GLN A 16 40.81 -7.04 -6.82
CA GLN A 16 40.57 -6.53 -5.47
C GLN A 16 41.09 -7.50 -4.40
N ALA A 17 41.26 -7.01 -3.17
CA ALA A 17 41.63 -7.87 -2.05
C ALA A 17 40.51 -8.90 -1.77
N PRO A 18 40.80 -10.21 -1.77
CA PRO A 18 39.78 -11.25 -1.67
C PRO A 18 39.29 -11.52 -0.23
N ILE A 19 39.60 -10.63 0.71
CA ILE A 19 39.42 -10.86 2.15
C ILE A 19 38.51 -9.78 2.72
N HIS A 20 37.48 -10.22 3.44
CA HIS A 20 36.62 -9.39 4.28
C HIS A 20 36.99 -9.61 5.75
N VAL A 21 37.00 -8.54 6.54
CA VAL A 21 37.37 -8.60 7.95
C VAL A 21 36.40 -7.76 8.75
N ASP A 22 35.74 -8.39 9.73
CA ASP A 22 35.04 -7.70 10.80
C ASP A 22 35.86 -7.82 12.09
N LEU A 23 36.02 -6.72 12.82
CA LEU A 23 36.79 -6.68 14.06
C LEU A 23 35.84 -6.49 15.24
N ARG A 24 35.90 -7.42 16.20
CA ARG A 24 35.29 -7.23 17.52
C ARG A 24 36.31 -6.57 18.45
N PHE A 25 35.94 -5.43 19.02
CA PHE A 25 36.72 -4.84 20.11
C PHE A 25 36.46 -5.62 21.40
N ASP A 26 37.50 -5.82 22.21
CA ASP A 26 37.39 -6.40 23.55
C ASP A 26 37.02 -5.29 24.54
N ALA A 27 35.74 -4.91 24.54
CA ALA A 27 35.20 -3.84 25.39
C ALA A 27 33.81 -4.22 25.92
N ASP A 28 33.57 -3.98 27.21
CA ASP A 28 32.24 -4.02 27.83
C ASP A 28 31.79 -2.56 28.05
N VAL A 29 30.76 -2.13 27.31
CA VAL A 29 30.22 -0.77 27.37
C VAL A 29 28.83 -0.84 28.00
N ARG A 30 28.65 -0.13 29.12
CA ARG A 30 27.37 -0.03 29.83
C ARG A 30 26.89 1.40 29.78
N LEU A 31 25.61 1.58 29.44
CA LEU A 31 24.98 2.89 29.32
C LEU A 31 23.83 2.99 30.34
N PRO A 32 23.57 4.19 30.90
CA PRO A 32 22.41 4.43 31.75
C PRO A 32 21.10 4.16 31.02
N ALA A 33 20.07 3.70 31.77
CA ALA A 33 18.74 3.46 31.23
C ALA A 33 18.13 4.69 30.53
N THR A 34 18.49 5.89 31.00
CA THR A 34 18.06 7.17 30.42
C THR A 34 18.49 7.34 28.95
N VAL A 35 19.59 6.72 28.51
CA VAL A 35 20.01 6.73 27.10
C VAL A 35 19.03 5.92 26.25
N ALA A 36 18.60 4.75 26.73
CA ALA A 36 17.62 3.92 26.04
C ALA A 36 16.22 4.56 26.03
N GLU A 37 15.81 5.17 27.14
CA GLU A 37 14.55 5.93 27.24
C GLU A 37 14.51 7.11 26.26
N GLU A 38 15.60 7.87 26.16
CA GLU A 38 15.74 8.98 25.22
C GLU A 38 15.69 8.50 23.76
N ALA A 39 16.39 7.40 23.43
CA ALA A 39 16.34 6.80 22.09
C ALA A 39 14.92 6.30 21.74
N ALA A 40 14.22 5.67 22.69
CA ALA A 40 12.83 5.22 22.51
C ALA A 40 11.86 6.40 22.33
N ALA A 41 12.05 7.49 23.08
CA ALA A 41 11.26 8.72 22.92
C ALA A 41 11.47 9.35 21.54
N ALA A 42 12.73 9.46 21.09
CA ALA A 42 13.06 9.97 19.76
C ALA A 42 12.46 9.10 18.64
N ALA A 43 12.60 7.77 18.73
CA ALA A 43 12.00 6.85 17.76
C ALA A 43 10.46 6.94 17.75
N THR A 44 9.84 7.12 18.91
CA THR A 44 8.38 7.32 19.03
C THR A 44 7.95 8.63 18.37
N ALA A 45 8.68 9.72 18.60
CA ALA A 45 8.41 11.00 17.94
C ALA A 45 8.58 10.91 16.42
N LEU A 46 9.67 10.31 15.94
CA LEU A 46 9.90 10.06 14.52
C LEU A 46 8.76 9.22 13.92
N LEU A 47 8.36 8.13 14.57
CA LEU A 47 7.26 7.28 14.11
C LEU A 47 5.89 8.01 14.09
N ARG A 48 5.65 8.92 15.03
CA ARG A 48 4.42 9.74 15.07
C ARG A 48 4.39 10.79 13.96
N MET A 49 5.52 11.44 13.71
CA MET A 49 5.68 12.40 12.61
C MET A 49 5.83 11.69 11.26
N SER A 50 6.20 10.41 11.29
CA SER A 50 6.31 9.60 10.10
C SER A 50 4.93 9.49 9.48
N ARG A 51 4.81 9.92 8.23
CA ARG A 51 3.64 9.67 7.42
C ARG A 51 3.32 8.18 7.43
N SER A 52 2.02 7.86 7.51
CA SER A 52 1.47 6.61 7.00
C SER A 52 2.25 6.26 5.74
N GLY A 53 2.97 5.13 5.78
CA GLY A 53 3.83 4.71 4.69
C GLY A 53 3.01 4.64 3.42
N GLU A 54 3.00 5.73 2.65
CA GLU A 54 2.35 5.74 1.37
C GLU A 54 3.14 4.73 0.56
N SER A 55 2.52 3.58 0.30
CA SER A 55 3.11 2.54 -0.54
C SER A 55 3.78 3.23 -1.72
N PRO A 56 5.06 2.95 -1.97
CA PRO A 56 5.77 3.50 -3.13
C PRO A 56 4.85 3.47 -4.35
N THR A 57 4.83 4.54 -5.15
CA THR A 57 3.83 4.70 -6.23
C THR A 57 3.69 3.43 -7.08
N HIS A 58 4.81 2.78 -7.40
CA HIS A 58 4.83 1.53 -8.15
C HIS A 58 4.11 0.37 -7.45
N LEU A 59 4.18 0.25 -6.11
CA LEU A 59 3.44 -0.77 -5.34
C LEU A 59 1.97 -0.42 -5.20
N ALA A 60 1.62 0.87 -5.03
CA ALA A 60 0.21 1.29 -5.01
C ALA A 60 -0.48 0.99 -6.35
N GLU A 61 0.19 1.28 -7.47
CA GLU A 61 -0.27 0.92 -8.81
C GLU A 61 -0.33 -0.60 -9.01
N TYR A 62 0.65 -1.34 -8.48
CA TYR A 62 0.68 -2.78 -8.58
C TYR A 62 -0.46 -3.45 -7.78
N HIS A 63 -0.73 -2.94 -6.57
CA HIS A 63 -1.87 -3.34 -5.74
C HIS A 63 -3.20 -3.03 -6.43
N THR A 64 -3.33 -1.86 -7.04
CA THR A 64 -4.53 -1.48 -7.81
C THR A 64 -4.74 -2.43 -8.99
N ALA A 65 -3.69 -2.72 -9.77
CA ALA A 65 -3.76 -3.68 -10.87
C ALA A 65 -4.04 -5.12 -10.40
N PHE A 66 -3.57 -5.49 -9.21
CA PHE A 66 -3.92 -6.76 -8.58
C PHE A 66 -5.41 -6.82 -8.25
N LEU A 67 -5.95 -5.79 -7.58
CA LEU A 67 -7.38 -5.73 -7.23
C LEU A 67 -8.27 -5.73 -8.48
N GLU A 68 -7.88 -4.99 -9.51
CA GLU A 68 -8.62 -4.93 -10.79
C GLU A 68 -8.68 -6.28 -11.49
N ARG A 69 -7.61 -7.08 -11.42
CA ARG A 69 -7.52 -8.36 -12.14
C ARG A 69 -8.01 -9.55 -11.31
N TYR A 70 -7.72 -9.57 -10.02
CA TYR A 70 -7.90 -10.75 -9.16
C TYR A 70 -8.88 -10.52 -8.00
N GLY A 71 -9.20 -9.26 -7.67
CA GLY A 71 -10.01 -8.91 -6.51
C GLY A 71 -9.33 -9.22 -5.17
N THR A 72 -10.12 -9.29 -4.10
CA THR A 72 -9.66 -9.54 -2.73
C THR A 72 -9.83 -10.99 -2.27
N ASP A 73 -10.58 -11.78 -3.04
CA ASP A 73 -11.09 -13.09 -2.61
C ASP A 73 -10.28 -14.26 -3.19
N GLN A 74 -9.09 -13.98 -3.73
CA GLN A 74 -8.23 -14.97 -4.37
C GLN A 74 -6.77 -14.86 -3.95
N LEU A 75 -6.11 -16.01 -3.92
CA LEU A 75 -4.67 -16.14 -3.80
C LEU A 75 -4.07 -16.57 -5.13
N ILE A 76 -3.08 -15.81 -5.58
CA ILE A 76 -2.40 -16.02 -6.86
C ILE A 76 -1.02 -16.59 -6.58
N PRO A 77 -0.62 -17.73 -7.19
CA PRO A 77 0.75 -18.23 -7.06
C PRO A 77 1.75 -17.14 -7.43
N PHE A 78 2.78 -16.93 -6.59
CA PHE A 78 3.75 -15.85 -6.78
C PHE A 78 4.38 -15.90 -8.18
N LEU A 79 4.79 -17.09 -8.62
CA LEU A 79 5.35 -17.29 -9.96
C LEU A 79 4.35 -17.01 -11.09
N GLU A 80 3.05 -17.20 -10.86
CA GLU A 80 2.03 -16.84 -11.84
C GLU A 80 1.79 -15.33 -11.88
N LEU A 81 1.81 -14.66 -10.73
CA LEU A 81 1.63 -13.21 -10.62
C LEU A 81 2.73 -12.45 -11.36
N VAL A 82 3.99 -12.86 -11.17
CA VAL A 82 5.16 -12.16 -11.73
C VAL A 82 5.47 -12.52 -13.19
N ASP A 83 4.78 -13.52 -13.75
CA ASP A 83 4.86 -13.87 -15.16
C ASP A 83 4.08 -12.82 -15.99
N PRO A 84 4.69 -12.16 -17.00
CA PRO A 84 4.01 -11.12 -17.77
C PRO A 84 2.92 -11.67 -18.73
N GLY A 85 2.99 -12.94 -19.14
CA GLY A 85 1.99 -13.55 -20.03
C GLY A 85 0.79 -14.12 -19.28
N ARG A 86 1.00 -14.59 -18.05
CA ARG A 86 -0.03 -15.21 -17.21
C ARG A 86 -0.59 -14.23 -16.17
N GLY A 87 0.27 -13.38 -15.62
CA GLY A 87 -0.02 -12.46 -14.54
C GLY A 87 0.28 -11.00 -14.87
N LEU A 88 0.66 -10.22 -13.86
CA LEU A 88 0.87 -8.79 -13.98
C LEU A 88 2.30 -8.40 -14.40
N GLY A 89 3.25 -9.34 -14.40
CA GLY A 89 4.67 -9.03 -14.45
C GLY A 89 5.17 -8.44 -13.13
N PHE A 90 6.43 -7.98 -13.09
CA PHE A 90 6.95 -7.23 -11.94
C PHE A 90 6.46 -5.77 -11.92
N PRO A 91 6.40 -5.09 -10.76
CA PRO A 91 6.03 -3.67 -10.69
C PRO A 91 6.88 -2.77 -11.59
N ALA A 92 6.35 -1.61 -11.96
CA ALA A 92 7.07 -0.64 -12.78
C ALA A 92 8.36 -0.16 -12.06
N GLY A 93 9.44 0.04 -12.83
CA GLY A 93 10.74 0.50 -12.30
C GLY A 93 11.61 -0.60 -11.68
N TYR A 94 11.15 -1.85 -11.67
CA TYR A 94 11.98 -3.00 -11.35
C TYR A 94 12.93 -3.33 -12.52
N VAL A 95 14.18 -3.74 -12.23
CA VAL A 95 15.27 -3.76 -13.22
C VAL A 95 15.96 -5.11 -13.44
N VAL A 96 15.72 -6.12 -12.60
CA VAL A 96 16.37 -7.44 -12.71
C VAL A 96 15.35 -8.60 -12.70
N PRO A 97 14.74 -8.94 -13.86
CA PRO A 97 14.88 -8.30 -15.18
C PRO A 97 14.10 -6.98 -15.29
N ALA A 98 14.33 -6.20 -16.34
CA ALA A 98 13.56 -4.96 -16.55
C ALA A 98 12.06 -5.26 -16.65
N SER A 99 11.24 -4.56 -15.86
CA SER A 99 9.79 -4.69 -15.95
C SER A 99 9.27 -4.07 -17.24
N GLU A 100 8.35 -4.77 -17.89
CA GLU A 100 7.61 -4.28 -19.07
C GLU A 100 6.44 -3.36 -18.68
N ARG A 101 6.12 -3.23 -17.38
CA ARG A 101 5.05 -2.33 -16.93
C ARG A 101 5.49 -0.88 -17.10
N PRO A 102 4.66 -0.04 -17.74
CA PRO A 102 5.00 1.36 -17.95
C PRO A 102 5.10 2.09 -16.62
N ALA A 103 6.19 2.82 -16.42
CA ALA A 103 6.29 3.76 -15.31
C ALA A 103 5.39 4.97 -15.59
N ARG A 104 4.41 5.21 -14.73
CA ARG A 104 3.65 6.47 -14.75
C ARG A 104 4.39 7.48 -13.87
N PRO A 105 4.46 8.75 -14.29
CA PRO A 105 4.97 9.79 -13.40
C PRO A 105 4.11 9.81 -12.15
N ALA A 106 4.74 9.70 -10.98
CA ALA A 106 4.03 9.83 -9.73
C ALA A 106 3.33 11.20 -9.71
N PRO A 107 2.03 11.28 -9.35
CA PRO A 107 1.38 12.57 -9.19
C PRO A 107 2.17 13.40 -8.18
N GLU A 108 2.34 14.70 -8.44
CA GLU A 108 2.95 15.62 -7.47
C GLU A 108 2.11 15.60 -6.18
N ARG A 109 2.62 14.93 -5.14
CA ARG A 109 1.97 14.87 -3.84
C ARG A 109 2.45 16.06 -3.02
N LYS A 110 1.57 17.04 -2.81
CA LYS A 110 1.82 18.12 -1.84
C LYS A 110 1.90 17.51 -0.44
N ASN A 111 2.99 17.74 0.28
CA ASN A 111 3.05 17.34 1.67
C ASN A 111 2.24 18.39 2.48
N PRO A 112 1.17 17.98 3.20
CA PRO A 112 0.34 18.93 3.96
C PRO A 112 1.14 19.67 5.03
N GLN A 113 2.29 19.11 5.46
CA GLN A 113 3.19 19.73 6.43
C GLN A 113 4.17 20.72 5.79
N ASP A 114 4.32 20.81 4.47
CA ASP A 114 5.32 21.67 3.82
C ASP A 114 5.19 23.14 4.25
N ALA A 115 3.95 23.61 4.44
CA ALA A 115 3.70 24.97 4.94
C ALA A 115 4.25 25.17 6.36
N LEU A 116 4.01 24.21 7.26
CA LEU A 116 4.51 24.25 8.63
C LEU A 116 6.03 24.10 8.69
N LEU A 117 6.62 23.20 7.89
CA LEU A 117 8.07 23.01 7.81
C LEU A 117 8.76 24.28 7.29
N ALA A 118 8.19 24.92 6.27
CA ALA A 118 8.69 26.20 5.77
C ALA A 118 8.57 27.31 6.81
N GLU A 119 7.45 27.38 7.55
CA GLU A 119 7.24 28.33 8.65
C GLU A 119 8.30 28.17 9.74
N LEU A 120 8.55 26.93 10.20
CA LEU A 120 9.56 26.63 11.22
C LEU A 120 10.96 27.06 10.77
N ALA A 121 11.35 26.73 9.54
CA ALA A 121 12.64 27.14 8.98
C ALA A 121 12.78 28.68 8.91
N GLN A 122 11.72 29.37 8.49
CA GLN A 122 11.70 30.83 8.38
C GLN A 122 11.75 31.52 9.75
N GLN A 123 10.99 31.03 10.73
CA GLN A 123 10.99 31.56 12.09
C GLN A 123 12.36 31.41 12.74
N ALA A 124 13.00 30.24 12.59
CA ALA A 124 14.36 30.02 13.09
C ALA A 124 15.35 31.03 12.49
N LEU A 125 15.29 31.25 11.18
CA LEU A 125 16.13 32.23 10.49
C LEU A 125 15.91 33.66 11.02
N LEU A 126 14.64 34.10 11.15
CA LEU A 126 14.29 35.45 11.61
C LEU A 126 14.67 35.69 13.07
N ALA A 127 14.57 34.67 13.91
CA ALA A 127 14.98 34.72 15.31
C ALA A 127 16.50 34.62 15.51
N GLY A 128 17.27 34.30 14.45
CA GLY A 128 18.68 33.95 14.57
C GLY A 128 18.91 32.67 15.39
N ALA A 129 17.90 31.81 15.49
CA ALA A 129 17.97 30.57 16.24
C ALA A 129 18.61 29.48 15.37
N ALA A 130 19.73 28.90 15.84
CA ALA A 130 20.41 27.81 15.14
C ALA A 130 19.67 26.47 15.24
N GLU A 131 18.67 26.37 16.11
CA GLU A 131 17.96 25.14 16.45
C GLU A 131 16.45 25.37 16.55
N VAL A 132 15.69 24.40 16.05
CA VAL A 132 14.25 24.22 16.28
C VAL A 132 14.08 23.09 17.29
N VAL A 133 13.48 23.40 18.44
CA VAL A 133 13.18 22.43 19.49
C VAL A 133 11.72 21.99 19.33
N LEU A 134 11.54 20.70 19.05
CA LEU A 134 10.23 20.09 18.96
C LEU A 134 9.74 19.73 20.36
N ASP A 135 8.54 20.18 20.70
CA ASP A 135 7.76 19.69 21.83
C ASP A 135 6.65 18.73 21.37
N ASP A 136 5.91 18.17 22.32
CA ASP A 136 4.83 17.23 22.00
C ASP A 136 3.67 17.88 21.23
N GLU A 137 3.45 19.19 21.41
CA GLU A 137 2.42 19.93 20.67
C GLU A 137 2.79 20.03 19.18
N LEU A 138 4.04 20.40 18.88
CA LEU A 138 4.52 20.51 17.51
C LEU A 138 4.61 19.13 16.83
N VAL A 139 5.05 18.10 17.57
CA VAL A 139 5.00 16.70 17.09
C VAL A 139 3.55 16.31 16.76
N ASN A 140 2.58 16.66 17.60
CA ASN A 140 1.16 16.40 17.33
C ASN A 140 0.64 17.18 16.12
N ARG A 141 1.04 18.44 15.92
CA ARG A 141 0.65 19.24 14.75
C ARG A 141 1.23 18.66 13.45
N LEU A 142 2.48 18.20 13.49
CA LEU A 142 3.10 17.48 12.39
C LEU A 142 2.34 16.17 12.13
N ALA A 143 1.97 15.42 13.16
CA ALA A 143 1.17 14.19 13.02
C ALA A 143 -0.28 14.43 12.55
N ALA A 144 -0.89 15.57 12.89
CA ALA A 144 -2.33 15.85 12.68
C ALA A 144 -2.77 15.99 11.22
N GLY A 145 -1.81 16.07 10.28
CA GLY A 145 -2.10 16.02 8.83
C GLY A 145 -2.71 14.69 8.37
N GLU A 146 -2.65 13.64 9.19
CA GLU A 146 -3.21 12.33 8.93
C GLU A 146 -4.35 12.03 9.90
N LYS A 147 -5.61 12.12 9.44
CA LYS A 147 -6.71 11.45 10.14
C LYS A 147 -6.35 9.96 10.26
N GLU A 148 -6.17 9.48 11.50
CA GLU A 148 -5.96 8.07 11.89
C GLU A 148 -5.41 7.19 10.76
N SER A 149 -4.09 7.24 10.56
CA SER A 149 -3.40 6.26 9.72
C SER A 149 -3.83 4.85 10.12
N ARG A 150 -4.42 4.11 9.18
CA ARG A 150 -4.84 2.71 9.38
C ARG A 150 -3.65 1.74 9.40
N LEU A 151 -2.43 2.22 9.11
CA LEU A 151 -1.23 1.40 9.06
C LEU A 151 -0.62 1.23 10.44
N SER A 152 -0.36 -0.02 10.82
CA SER A 152 0.33 -0.33 12.08
C SER A 152 1.83 -0.01 11.98
N PRO A 153 2.48 0.47 13.06
CA PRO A 153 3.93 0.46 13.16
C PRO A 153 4.51 -0.97 13.04
N PRO A 154 5.79 -1.11 12.67
CA PRO A 154 6.48 -2.39 12.74
C PRO A 154 6.63 -2.87 14.18
N GLU A 155 6.72 -4.20 14.37
CA GLU A 155 6.92 -4.81 15.70
C GLU A 155 8.28 -4.49 16.32
N SER A 156 9.25 -4.14 15.49
CA SER A 156 10.59 -3.73 15.90
C SER A 156 11.10 -2.58 15.05
N ALA A 157 12.13 -1.92 15.53
CA ALA A 157 12.92 -0.96 14.75
C ALA A 157 14.35 -0.93 15.28
N GLU A 158 15.23 -0.24 14.58
CA GLU A 158 16.56 0.11 15.04
C GLU A 158 16.75 1.61 14.90
N LEU A 159 17.38 2.24 15.89
CA LEU A 159 17.83 3.61 15.79
C LEU A 159 19.35 3.63 15.91
N CYS A 160 20.03 4.21 14.92
CA CYS A 160 21.48 4.41 15.01
C CYS A 160 21.76 5.83 15.48
N VAL A 161 22.43 5.96 16.63
CA VAL A 161 22.72 7.24 17.27
C VAL A 161 24.18 7.35 17.65
N GLN A 162 24.68 8.57 17.73
CA GLN A 162 25.94 8.87 18.40
C GLN A 162 25.64 9.46 19.78
N VAL A 163 26.37 9.01 20.80
CA VAL A 163 26.24 9.51 22.17
C VAL A 163 27.31 10.57 22.41
N MET A 164 26.86 11.76 22.78
CA MET A 164 27.68 12.93 23.06
C MET A 164 27.61 13.27 24.55
N ALA A 165 28.71 13.08 25.28
CA ALA A 165 28.87 13.41 26.69
C ALA A 165 30.35 13.70 27.02
N GLU A 166 30.59 14.69 27.88
CA GLU A 166 31.96 15.11 28.24
C GLU A 166 32.72 14.06 29.06
N SER A 167 32.01 13.27 29.87
CA SER A 167 32.56 12.20 30.69
C SER A 167 31.51 11.13 30.97
N ALA A 168 31.95 10.00 31.53
CA ALA A 168 31.03 8.94 31.97
C ALA A 168 30.11 9.43 33.11
N GLU A 169 30.61 10.26 34.01
CA GLU A 169 29.82 10.86 35.09
C GLU A 169 28.74 11.80 34.55
N ALA A 170 29.07 12.61 33.52
CA ALA A 170 28.07 13.44 32.86
C ALA A 170 26.98 12.60 32.19
N LEU A 171 27.35 11.46 31.60
CA LEU A 171 26.41 10.52 31.01
C LEU A 171 25.47 9.92 32.08
N ASP A 172 26.02 9.49 33.23
CA ASP A 172 25.27 8.94 34.37
C ASP A 172 24.30 9.95 35.00
N GLU A 173 24.68 11.24 35.04
CA GLU A 173 23.85 12.35 35.51
C GLU A 173 22.77 12.78 34.49
N GLY A 174 22.71 12.14 33.32
CA GLY A 174 21.75 12.47 32.25
C GLY A 174 22.12 13.74 31.47
N ARG A 175 23.37 14.20 31.55
CA ARG A 175 23.93 15.33 30.79
C ARG A 175 24.61 14.83 29.51
N PHE A 176 23.79 14.39 28.57
CA PHE A 176 24.23 13.90 27.26
C PHE A 176 23.33 14.42 26.14
N ARG A 177 23.76 14.24 24.89
CA ARG A 177 22.93 14.37 23.70
C ARG A 177 23.02 13.11 22.85
N LEU A 178 21.93 12.76 22.19
CA LEU A 178 21.94 11.78 21.11
C LEU A 178 21.93 12.53 19.79
N VAL A 179 22.68 12.06 18.80
CA VAL A 179 22.65 12.59 17.45
C VAL A 179 22.32 11.46 16.50
N LEU A 180 21.22 11.58 15.74
CA LEU A 180 20.87 10.55 14.77
C LEU A 180 21.99 10.40 13.74
N ALA A 181 22.41 9.16 13.51
CA ALA A 181 23.27 8.86 12.40
C ALA A 181 22.48 9.08 11.09
N PRO A 182 23.12 9.59 10.03
CA PRO A 182 22.53 9.73 8.70
C PRO A 182 21.90 8.45 8.14
N ALA A 183 22.43 7.27 8.50
CA ALA A 183 21.71 6.01 8.38
C ALA A 183 20.80 5.85 9.60
N VAL A 184 19.61 6.46 9.53
CA VAL A 184 18.71 6.68 10.69
C VAL A 184 18.39 5.39 11.44
N GLY A 185 18.21 4.28 10.72
CA GLY A 185 17.75 3.04 11.31
C GLY A 185 17.23 2.02 10.32
N SER A 186 16.59 0.98 10.86
CA SER A 186 15.85 -0.07 10.14
C SER A 186 14.50 -0.30 10.81
N SER A 187 13.56 -0.91 10.10
CA SER A 187 12.29 -1.40 10.67
C SER A 187 12.35 -2.86 11.14
N THR A 188 13.53 -3.47 11.09
CA THR A 188 13.76 -4.84 11.56
C THR A 188 14.95 -4.83 12.52
N ALA A 189 14.73 -5.28 13.75
CA ALA A 189 15.81 -5.52 14.70
C ALA A 189 16.75 -6.60 14.16
N GLY A 190 18.05 -6.27 14.11
CA GLY A 190 19.10 -7.09 13.55
C GLY A 190 19.60 -6.62 12.19
N SER A 191 18.98 -5.67 11.50
CA SER A 191 19.43 -5.27 10.17
C SER A 191 20.82 -4.62 10.17
N LEU A 192 21.10 -3.71 11.10
CA LEU A 192 22.37 -2.97 11.15
C LEU A 192 23.53 -3.81 11.69
N TYR A 193 23.27 -4.74 12.61
CA TYR A 193 24.31 -5.54 13.27
C TYR A 193 24.29 -7.04 12.98
N GLY A 194 23.29 -7.54 12.24
CA GLY A 194 23.13 -8.97 11.96
C GLY A 194 24.34 -9.59 11.27
N ARG A 195 25.03 -8.85 10.39
CA ARG A 195 26.27 -9.33 9.77
C ARG A 195 27.40 -9.58 10.77
N PHE A 196 27.34 -9.02 11.97
CA PHE A 196 28.32 -9.19 13.04
C PHE A 196 27.88 -10.19 14.10
N ALA A 197 26.67 -10.74 13.99
CA ALA A 197 26.07 -11.68 14.93
C ALA A 197 27.00 -12.85 15.29
N TYR A 198 27.76 -13.35 14.31
CA TYR A 198 28.71 -14.46 14.49
C TYR A 198 29.92 -14.15 15.39
N LEU A 199 30.19 -12.87 15.69
CA LEU A 199 31.28 -12.44 16.58
C LEU A 199 30.89 -12.50 18.06
N PHE A 200 29.61 -12.72 18.36
CA PHE A 200 29.05 -12.76 19.71
C PHE A 200 28.51 -14.16 20.02
N PRO A 201 28.45 -14.56 21.31
CA PRO A 201 27.82 -15.81 21.70
C PRO A 201 26.36 -15.89 21.19
N GLU A 202 25.92 -17.08 20.80
CA GLU A 202 24.53 -17.31 20.37
C GLU A 202 23.53 -16.84 21.44
N GLY A 203 22.48 -16.15 21.01
CA GLY A 203 21.44 -15.61 21.89
C GLY A 203 21.86 -14.39 22.73
N GLY A 204 23.08 -13.87 22.55
CA GLY A 204 23.59 -12.71 23.31
C GLY A 204 23.04 -11.34 22.86
N TYR A 205 22.19 -11.28 21.84
CA TYR A 205 21.69 -10.04 21.25
C TYR A 205 20.25 -10.22 20.76
N PRO A 206 19.38 -9.22 20.94
CA PRO A 206 18.04 -9.27 20.37
C PRO A 206 18.15 -9.30 18.85
N MET A 207 17.41 -10.18 18.19
CA MET A 207 17.21 -10.20 16.74
C MET A 207 15.72 -10.37 16.51
N VAL A 208 15.24 -9.99 15.31
CA VAL A 208 13.92 -10.33 14.73
C VAL A 208 12.97 -10.98 15.74
N PRO A 209 11.93 -10.28 16.22
CA PRO A 209 11.05 -10.83 17.25
C PRO A 209 10.50 -12.19 16.81
N ALA A 210 10.35 -13.15 17.74
CA ALA A 210 9.83 -14.48 17.41
C ALA A 210 8.44 -14.42 16.76
N SER A 211 8.06 -15.48 16.03
CA SER A 211 6.68 -15.66 15.57
C SER A 211 5.79 -15.96 16.76
N GLY A 212 4.80 -15.09 17.05
CA GLY A 212 3.88 -15.29 18.17
C GLY A 212 2.62 -16.06 17.76
N GLY A 213 2.32 -17.17 18.45
CA GLY A 213 1.05 -17.91 18.32
C GLY A 213 0.64 -18.24 16.88
N ASP A 214 -0.63 -18.01 16.57
CA ASP A 214 -1.23 -18.29 15.24
C ASP A 214 -0.94 -17.20 14.18
N GLY A 215 -0.13 -16.17 14.50
CA GLY A 215 0.13 -15.01 13.63
C GLY A 215 0.85 -15.32 12.30
N PRO A 216 1.24 -14.30 11.51
CA PRO A 216 2.04 -14.51 10.30
C PRO A 216 3.37 -15.23 10.61
N LEU A 217 3.78 -16.14 9.73
CA LEU A 217 5.09 -16.78 9.79
C LEU A 217 6.18 -15.75 9.46
N LYS A 218 7.18 -15.61 10.32
CA LYS A 218 8.38 -14.84 9.99
C LYS A 218 9.38 -15.74 9.28
N ALA A 219 9.80 -15.32 8.09
CA ALA A 219 10.74 -16.09 7.29
C ALA A 219 11.92 -15.22 6.84
N GLN A 220 13.13 -15.67 7.12
CA GLN A 220 14.35 -14.96 6.73
C GLN A 220 14.56 -15.07 5.21
N LEU A 221 14.62 -13.94 4.53
CA LEU A 221 14.82 -13.89 3.09
C LEU A 221 16.30 -14.09 2.78
N ILE A 222 16.62 -15.18 2.09
CA ILE A 222 17.98 -15.53 1.68
C ILE A 222 18.04 -15.50 0.16
N TYR A 223 18.84 -14.60 -0.40
CA TYR A 223 18.93 -14.41 -1.84
C TYR A 223 20.36 -14.14 -2.29
N GLN A 224 20.63 -14.44 -3.56
CA GLN A 224 21.90 -14.09 -4.18
C GLN A 224 21.85 -12.63 -4.67
N PRO A 225 22.77 -11.75 -4.20
CA PRO A 225 22.83 -10.38 -4.70
C PRO A 225 23.30 -10.31 -6.14
N VAL A 226 22.86 -9.29 -6.86
CA VAL A 226 23.20 -9.07 -8.28
C VAL A 226 24.70 -8.77 -8.46
N LEU A 227 25.32 -8.12 -7.47
CA LEU A 227 26.75 -7.83 -7.44
C LEU A 227 27.46 -8.73 -6.41
N PRO A 228 28.45 -9.55 -6.81
CA PRO A 228 29.14 -10.43 -5.86
C PRO A 228 29.79 -9.69 -4.69
N ARG A 229 30.33 -8.48 -4.92
CA ARG A 229 31.03 -7.69 -3.90
C ARG A 229 30.14 -7.33 -2.70
N VAL A 230 28.83 -7.18 -2.90
CA VAL A 230 27.92 -6.77 -1.81
C VAL A 230 27.39 -7.97 -1.02
N ALA A 231 27.70 -9.20 -1.42
CA ALA A 231 27.27 -10.42 -0.72
C ALA A 231 27.80 -10.52 0.71
N ASN A 232 28.95 -9.90 1.00
CA ASN A 232 29.51 -9.84 2.36
C ASN A 232 28.60 -9.07 3.34
N VAL A 233 27.73 -8.18 2.85
CA VAL A 233 26.77 -7.44 3.69
C VAL A 233 25.60 -8.33 4.12
N ALA A 234 25.28 -9.36 3.32
CA ALA A 234 24.15 -10.26 3.56
C ALA A 234 24.52 -11.56 4.31
N GLN A 235 25.77 -11.69 4.78
CA GLN A 235 26.21 -12.84 5.56
C GLN A 235 25.69 -12.75 7.00
N VAL A 236 24.51 -13.31 7.24
CA VAL A 236 23.84 -13.29 8.55
C VAL A 236 23.46 -14.71 8.94
N PRO A 237 23.64 -15.13 10.21
CA PRO A 237 23.10 -16.39 10.70
C PRO A 237 21.59 -16.51 10.46
N VAL A 238 21.08 -17.73 10.39
CA VAL A 238 19.63 -17.96 10.32
C VAL A 238 19.03 -17.74 11.71
N VAL A 239 18.19 -16.71 11.85
CA VAL A 239 17.57 -16.30 13.13
C VAL A 239 16.06 -16.48 13.17
N CYS A 240 15.45 -16.95 12.07
CA CYS A 240 14.04 -17.26 11.97
C CYS A 240 13.81 -18.76 11.82
N ASP A 241 12.70 -19.26 12.34
CA ASP A 241 12.31 -20.67 12.19
C ASP A 241 12.13 -21.07 10.73
N HIS A 242 11.72 -20.12 9.87
CA HIS A 242 11.50 -20.34 8.45
C HIS A 242 12.48 -19.49 7.62
N THR A 243 12.78 -19.96 6.40
CA THR A 243 13.57 -19.22 5.41
C THR A 243 12.83 -19.14 4.08
N ILE A 244 13.10 -18.10 3.29
CA ILE A 244 12.68 -18.00 1.89
C ILE A 244 13.93 -17.93 1.03
N ALA A 245 14.18 -18.95 0.22
CA ALA A 245 15.33 -19.01 -0.68
C ALA A 245 14.98 -18.48 -2.08
N VAL A 246 15.75 -17.49 -2.56
CA VAL A 246 15.58 -16.90 -3.91
C VAL A 246 16.92 -16.87 -4.65
N GLY A 247 17.07 -17.75 -5.64
CA GLY A 247 18.30 -17.82 -6.44
C GLY A 247 19.51 -18.35 -5.69
N THR A 248 19.30 -19.09 -4.59
CA THR A 248 20.34 -19.74 -3.80
C THR A 248 20.08 -21.24 -3.71
N PHE A 249 21.12 -22.02 -3.40
CA PHE A 249 20.94 -23.43 -3.01
C PHE A 249 20.28 -23.51 -1.64
N ALA A 250 19.29 -24.37 -1.50
CA ALA A 250 18.49 -24.52 -0.28
C ALA A 250 18.10 -25.98 -0.05
N GLU A 251 17.96 -26.39 1.21
CA GLU A 251 17.56 -27.74 1.59
C GLU A 251 16.05 -27.91 1.43
N ARG A 252 15.60 -28.25 0.21
CA ARG A 252 14.17 -28.34 -0.15
C ARG A 252 13.41 -29.47 0.56
N SER A 253 14.11 -30.37 1.26
CA SER A 253 13.50 -31.40 2.11
C SER A 253 13.03 -30.87 3.47
N ASP A 254 13.56 -29.73 3.91
CA ASP A 254 13.13 -29.09 5.15
C ASP A 254 11.82 -28.32 4.92
N PRO A 255 10.71 -28.65 5.62
CA PRO A 255 9.44 -27.95 5.47
C PRO A 255 9.50 -26.46 5.83
N ASN A 256 10.50 -26.03 6.61
CA ASN A 256 10.68 -24.64 7.00
C ASN A 256 11.40 -23.81 5.92
N VAL A 257 11.89 -24.44 4.85
CA VAL A 257 12.61 -23.78 3.75
C VAL A 257 11.66 -23.54 2.57
N LEU A 258 11.08 -22.35 2.54
CA LEU A 258 10.18 -21.92 1.47
C LEU A 258 10.97 -21.45 0.24
N GLY A 259 10.39 -21.65 -0.93
CA GLY A 259 10.85 -21.08 -2.19
C GLY A 259 9.74 -20.25 -2.83
N THR A 260 10.06 -19.56 -3.93
CA THR A 260 9.08 -18.73 -4.65
C THR A 260 7.87 -19.51 -5.17
N GLY A 261 8.01 -20.82 -5.43
CA GLY A 261 6.91 -21.71 -5.81
C GLY A 261 5.95 -22.06 -4.67
N ASP A 262 6.37 -21.87 -3.42
CA ASP A 262 5.58 -22.16 -2.22
C ASP A 262 4.78 -20.94 -1.74
N LEU A 263 4.96 -19.78 -2.40
CA LEU A 263 4.33 -18.51 -2.04
C LEU A 263 3.11 -18.24 -2.91
N LEU A 264 2.04 -17.75 -2.26
CA LEU A 264 0.87 -17.17 -2.87
C LEU A 264 0.78 -15.69 -2.48
N VAL A 265 0.11 -14.90 -3.30
CA VAL A 265 -0.10 -13.46 -3.09
C VAL A 265 -1.60 -13.18 -3.05
N GLY A 266 -2.04 -12.44 -2.04
CA GLY A 266 -3.40 -11.90 -1.94
C GLY A 266 -3.38 -10.37 -1.81
N ALA A 267 -4.56 -9.77 -1.88
CA ALA A 267 -4.76 -8.34 -1.66
C ALA A 267 -5.98 -8.09 -0.77
N ASP A 268 -5.93 -7.01 0.00
CA ASP A 268 -7.10 -6.44 0.65
C ASP A 268 -7.33 -5.00 0.17
N GLY A 269 -8.25 -4.25 0.78
CA GLY A 269 -8.48 -2.85 0.42
C GLY A 269 -7.33 -1.88 0.72
N HIS A 270 -6.21 -2.35 1.26
CA HIS A 270 -5.11 -1.54 1.78
C HIS A 270 -3.73 -1.99 1.29
N ARG A 271 -3.46 -3.29 1.15
CA ARG A 271 -2.14 -3.82 0.83
C ARG A 271 -2.18 -5.17 0.12
N LEU A 272 -1.01 -5.58 -0.37
CA LEU A 272 -0.72 -6.95 -0.76
C LEU A 272 -0.21 -7.75 0.45
N PHE A 273 -0.36 -9.06 0.43
CA PHE A 273 0.21 -9.94 1.46
C PHE A 273 0.65 -11.28 0.87
N LEU A 274 1.65 -11.91 1.50
CA LEU A 274 2.15 -13.23 1.11
C LEU A 274 1.51 -14.33 1.96
N VAL A 275 1.26 -15.48 1.37
CA VAL A 275 0.77 -16.68 2.07
C VAL A 275 1.67 -17.86 1.70
N SER A 276 2.09 -18.63 2.70
CA SER A 276 2.74 -19.92 2.48
C SER A 276 1.69 -20.94 2.05
N GLY A 277 1.81 -21.47 0.84
CA GLY A 277 0.96 -22.55 0.34
C GLY A 277 0.99 -23.79 1.25
N PRO A 278 2.18 -24.32 1.61
CA PRO A 278 2.30 -25.49 2.48
C PRO A 278 1.69 -25.31 3.89
N HIS A 279 1.80 -24.12 4.46
CA HIS A 279 1.36 -23.86 5.84
C HIS A 279 -0.01 -23.19 5.94
N GLY A 280 -0.56 -22.66 4.84
CA GLY A 280 -1.83 -21.93 4.83
C GLY A 280 -1.84 -20.63 5.64
N ARG A 281 -0.67 -20.08 5.97
CA ARG A 281 -0.50 -18.89 6.84
C ARG A 281 0.13 -17.73 6.09
N GLU A 282 -0.21 -16.51 6.48
CA GLU A 282 0.47 -15.31 6.00
C GLU A 282 1.98 -15.39 6.32
N VAL A 283 2.83 -14.86 5.45
CA VAL A 283 4.28 -14.84 5.63
C VAL A 283 4.76 -13.39 5.60
N THR A 284 5.61 -13.04 6.56
CA THR A 284 6.37 -11.79 6.57
C THR A 284 7.84 -12.12 6.33
N ALA A 285 8.36 -11.69 5.19
CA ALA A 285 9.78 -11.83 4.89
C ALA A 285 10.58 -10.80 5.69
N VAL A 286 11.70 -11.22 6.27
CA VAL A 286 12.61 -10.36 7.03
C VAL A 286 14.03 -10.48 6.50
N SER A 287 14.72 -9.34 6.45
CA SER A 287 16.11 -9.23 6.00
C SER A 287 16.96 -8.64 7.14
N PRO A 288 17.60 -9.46 7.99
CA PRO A 288 18.43 -9.00 9.11
C PRO A 288 19.81 -8.49 8.64
N HIS A 289 19.84 -7.72 7.56
CA HIS A 289 21.01 -7.01 7.02
C HIS A 289 20.61 -5.70 6.33
N MET A 290 21.57 -4.78 6.12
CA MET A 290 21.35 -3.49 5.44
C MET A 290 21.54 -3.53 3.91
N LEU A 291 21.59 -4.70 3.28
CA LEU A 291 21.72 -4.77 1.83
C LEU A 291 20.46 -4.18 1.16
N ASP A 292 20.63 -3.16 0.33
CA ASP A 292 19.54 -2.49 -0.40
C ASP A 292 18.90 -3.46 -1.43
N THR A 293 17.81 -4.10 -1.03
CA THR A 293 17.02 -5.03 -1.86
C THR A 293 16.49 -4.35 -3.12
N SER A 294 16.23 -3.04 -3.09
CA SER A 294 15.66 -2.32 -4.23
C SER A 294 16.60 -2.22 -5.43
N ARG A 295 17.92 -2.25 -5.17
CA ARG A 295 18.98 -2.09 -6.18
C ARG A 295 19.85 -3.34 -6.38
N LEU A 296 20.01 -4.16 -5.35
CA LEU A 296 21.04 -5.20 -5.30
C LEU A 296 20.48 -6.63 -5.26
N SER A 297 19.18 -6.81 -5.46
CA SER A 297 18.52 -8.11 -5.51
C SER A 297 17.84 -8.37 -6.86
N ALA A 298 17.52 -9.65 -7.13
CA ALA A 298 16.60 -9.99 -8.21
C ALA A 298 15.18 -9.51 -7.87
N ASN A 299 14.39 -9.19 -8.88
CA ASN A 299 13.03 -8.67 -8.71
C ASN A 299 12.13 -9.52 -7.81
N ALA A 300 12.31 -10.85 -7.81
CA ALA A 300 11.55 -11.74 -6.95
C ALA A 300 11.80 -11.47 -5.46
N ALA A 301 13.07 -11.33 -5.05
CA ALA A 301 13.45 -11.03 -3.68
C ALA A 301 12.98 -9.61 -3.28
N ARG A 302 13.16 -8.63 -4.19
CA ARG A 302 12.65 -7.27 -4.01
C ARG A 302 11.14 -7.25 -3.80
N LEU A 303 10.35 -7.93 -4.64
CA LEU A 303 8.89 -7.95 -4.52
C LEU A 303 8.42 -8.62 -3.23
N ILE A 304 9.09 -9.69 -2.80
CA ILE A 304 8.79 -10.37 -1.53
C ILE A 304 9.01 -9.43 -0.33
N GLN A 305 10.12 -8.69 -0.33
CA GLN A 305 10.42 -7.68 0.69
C GLN A 305 9.40 -6.53 0.63
N ASP A 306 9.16 -5.97 -0.56
CA ASP A 306 8.22 -4.87 -0.79
C ASP A 306 6.78 -5.22 -0.33
N ILE A 307 6.30 -6.45 -0.57
CA ILE A 307 4.98 -6.92 -0.08
C ILE A 307 4.99 -7.06 1.45
N SER A 308 6.07 -7.55 2.05
CA SER A 308 6.17 -7.74 3.51
C SER A 308 6.21 -6.41 4.27
N ASP A 309 6.89 -5.42 3.69
CA ASP A 309 6.94 -4.04 4.19
C ASP A 309 5.61 -3.31 3.91
N SER A 310 4.83 -3.77 2.93
CA SER A 310 3.56 -3.15 2.61
C SER A 310 2.57 -3.17 3.78
N GLY A 311 1.92 -2.03 4.00
CA GLY A 311 0.93 -1.84 5.06
C GLY A 311 1.53 -1.69 6.46
N GLN A 312 2.79 -1.29 6.57
CA GLN A 312 3.41 -0.86 7.82
C GLN A 312 3.78 0.62 7.75
N ARG A 313 3.72 1.31 8.90
CA ARG A 313 4.23 2.68 9.04
C ARG A 313 5.66 2.62 9.55
N HIS A 314 6.61 2.64 8.63
CA HIS A 314 8.02 2.63 8.95
C HIS A 314 8.48 3.97 9.54
N PRO A 315 9.29 3.96 10.62
CA PRO A 315 9.94 5.18 11.08
C PRO A 315 10.93 5.67 10.01
N HIS A 316 10.89 6.95 9.69
CA HIS A 316 11.94 7.62 8.92
C HIS A 316 12.61 8.72 9.75
N GLY A 317 13.81 9.12 9.33
CA GLY A 317 14.47 10.28 9.92
C GLY A 317 13.74 11.56 9.58
N TRP A 318 14.15 12.65 10.23
CA TRP A 318 13.60 13.96 9.96
C TRP A 318 13.78 14.37 8.49
N SER A 319 12.74 14.94 7.88
CA SER A 319 12.79 15.55 6.56
C SER A 319 12.15 16.94 6.59
N TRP A 320 12.81 17.91 5.95
CA TRP A 320 12.26 19.25 5.77
C TRP A 320 11.29 19.36 4.58
N GLY A 321 10.94 18.25 3.92
CA GLY A 321 9.99 18.25 2.80
C GLY A 321 10.43 19.18 1.67
N ALA A 322 9.53 20.02 1.17
CA ALA A 322 9.88 21.01 0.14
C ALA A 322 10.94 22.03 0.60
N ALA A 323 11.04 22.30 1.92
CA ALA A 323 12.03 23.21 2.48
C ALA A 323 13.47 22.66 2.40
N GLU A 324 13.66 21.39 2.03
CA GLU A 324 14.97 20.84 1.66
C GLU A 324 15.66 21.62 0.54
N ALA A 325 14.94 22.42 -0.26
CA ALA A 325 15.53 23.29 -1.27
C ALA A 325 16.29 24.50 -0.68
N LEU A 326 16.03 24.87 0.57
CA LEU A 326 16.58 26.08 1.19
C LEU A 326 18.11 26.01 1.36
N PRO A 327 18.80 27.17 1.24
CA PRO A 327 20.26 27.25 1.35
C PRO A 327 20.77 26.99 2.78
N TRP A 328 19.91 27.17 3.78
CA TRP A 328 20.19 26.89 5.17
C TRP A 328 18.96 26.28 5.84
N LEU A 329 19.20 25.31 6.72
CA LEU A 329 18.18 24.74 7.59
C LEU A 329 18.74 24.61 9.02
N PRO A 330 17.93 24.93 10.04
CA PRO A 330 18.34 24.83 11.43
C PRO A 330 18.49 23.36 11.84
N ARG A 331 19.23 23.15 12.93
CA ARG A 331 19.20 21.89 13.68
C ARG A 331 17.78 21.61 14.14
N VAL A 332 17.40 20.34 14.21
CA VAL A 332 16.13 19.91 14.81
C VAL A 332 16.41 19.00 16.00
N ARG A 333 15.82 19.33 17.15
CA ARG A 333 15.99 18.55 18.38
C ARG A 333 14.64 18.22 19.02
N TYR A 334 14.49 16.99 19.50
CA TYR A 334 13.39 16.56 20.37
C TYR A 334 14.01 15.97 21.63
N GLY A 335 13.63 16.48 22.81
CA GLY A 335 14.30 16.12 24.06
C GLY A 335 15.80 16.44 24.02
N ARG A 336 16.64 15.45 24.31
CA ARG A 336 18.11 15.53 24.19
C ARG A 336 18.62 14.99 22.84
N THR A 337 17.72 14.62 21.94
CA THR A 337 18.07 13.99 20.66
C THR A 337 18.03 14.97 19.50
N VAL A 338 19.17 15.17 18.83
CA VAL A 338 19.27 15.88 17.55
C VAL A 338 18.78 14.94 16.44
N LEU A 339 17.60 15.24 15.91
CA LEU A 339 16.97 14.49 14.83
C LEU A 339 17.54 14.85 13.45
N ALA A 340 17.98 16.09 13.28
CA ALA A 340 18.69 16.54 12.09
C ALA A 340 19.71 17.61 12.46
N PRO A 341 20.95 17.53 11.94
CA PRO A 341 21.94 18.59 12.12
C PRO A 341 21.54 19.85 11.33
N ALA A 342 22.03 21.01 11.77
CA ALA A 342 22.00 22.21 10.94
C ALA A 342 22.72 21.95 9.62
N ARG A 343 22.17 22.51 8.53
CA ARG A 343 22.60 22.21 7.17
C ARG A 343 22.75 23.46 6.34
N TRP A 344 23.79 23.49 5.52
CA TRP A 344 24.10 24.54 4.56
C TRP A 344 24.29 23.96 3.16
N ARG A 345 23.82 24.70 2.15
CA ARG A 345 24.15 24.49 0.75
C ARG A 345 25.22 25.49 0.33
N PRO A 346 26.39 25.02 -0.12
CA PRO A 346 27.39 25.89 -0.73
C PRO A 346 26.84 26.64 -1.94
N ASP A 347 27.33 27.84 -2.19
CA ASP A 347 26.97 28.58 -3.39
C ASP A 347 27.40 27.80 -4.64
N THR A 348 26.54 27.74 -5.66
CA THR A 348 26.79 26.94 -6.87
C THR A 348 28.09 27.30 -7.59
N ALA A 349 28.54 28.55 -7.46
CA ALA A 349 29.83 29.00 -7.98
C ALA A 349 31.01 28.24 -7.36
N MET A 350 30.95 27.88 -6.06
CA MET A 350 32.05 27.23 -5.35
C MET A 350 32.35 25.80 -5.85
N GLY A 351 31.44 25.19 -6.60
CA GLY A 351 31.63 23.88 -7.25
C GLY A 351 32.26 23.95 -8.65
N LYS A 352 32.49 25.15 -9.20
CA LYS A 352 33.06 25.32 -10.54
C LYS A 352 34.58 25.13 -10.53
N ARG A 353 35.10 24.32 -11.46
CA ARG A 353 36.54 23.99 -11.54
C ARG A 353 37.39 25.19 -11.92
N GLU A 354 36.82 26.11 -12.69
CA GLU A 354 37.51 27.22 -13.33
C GLU A 354 37.83 28.38 -12.38
N LEU A 355 37.28 28.39 -11.16
CA LEU A 355 37.57 29.45 -10.19
C LEU A 355 39.04 29.45 -9.77
N GLY A 356 39.70 30.60 -9.77
CA GLY A 356 41.05 30.72 -9.23
C GLY A 356 41.09 30.50 -7.72
N ASP A 357 42.22 30.06 -7.17
CA ASP A 357 42.34 29.74 -5.73
C ASP A 357 41.99 30.92 -4.80
N ARG A 358 42.39 32.15 -5.18
CA ARG A 358 42.07 33.38 -4.42
C ARG A 358 40.58 33.69 -4.47
N GLU A 359 39.97 33.59 -5.64
CA GLU A 359 38.54 33.84 -5.84
C GLU A 359 37.71 32.81 -5.09
N TRP A 360 38.12 31.54 -5.12
CA TRP A 360 37.44 30.46 -4.42
C TRP A 360 37.53 30.65 -2.90
N THR A 361 38.68 31.06 -2.39
CA THR A 361 38.86 31.36 -0.97
C THR A 361 37.98 32.52 -0.53
N ALA A 362 37.92 33.60 -1.31
CA ALA A 362 37.04 34.73 -1.04
C ALA A 362 35.55 34.32 -1.07
N ALA A 363 35.15 33.45 -2.01
CA ALA A 363 33.80 32.91 -2.07
C ALA A 363 33.46 32.05 -0.85
N LEU A 364 34.39 31.20 -0.41
CA LEU A 364 34.24 30.40 0.80
C LEU A 364 34.03 31.30 2.03
N ASP A 365 34.91 32.28 2.24
CA ASP A 365 34.85 33.15 3.42
C ASP A 365 33.58 34.04 3.40
N ALA A 366 33.14 34.49 2.22
CA ALA A 366 31.88 35.22 2.05
C ALA A 366 30.65 34.36 2.36
N TRP A 367 30.60 33.13 1.83
CA TRP A 367 29.53 32.16 2.10
C TRP A 367 29.45 31.81 3.59
N ARG A 368 30.60 31.53 4.23
CA ARG A 368 30.68 31.25 5.67
C ARG A 368 30.17 32.41 6.51
N THR A 369 30.54 33.64 6.15
CA THR A 369 30.10 34.85 6.86
C THR A 369 28.59 35.05 6.69
N ARG A 370 28.08 34.91 5.46
CA ARG A 370 26.66 35.10 5.14
C ARG A 370 25.74 34.14 5.90
N TRP A 371 26.12 32.87 5.96
CA TRP A 371 25.28 31.82 6.54
C TRP A 371 25.75 31.35 7.93
N GLN A 372 26.70 32.07 8.54
CA GLN A 372 27.28 31.77 9.84
C GLN A 372 27.74 30.30 9.97
N VAL A 373 28.42 29.82 8.94
CA VAL A 373 28.90 28.43 8.88
C VAL A 373 30.04 28.24 9.89
N PRO A 374 29.98 27.21 10.76
CA PRO A 374 31.01 26.97 11.77
C PRO A 374 32.37 26.67 11.14
N GLU A 375 33.42 26.75 11.96
CA GLU A 375 34.79 26.40 11.55
C GLU A 375 34.92 24.94 11.16
N ARG A 376 34.25 24.04 11.90
CA ARG A 376 34.21 22.61 11.59
C ARG A 376 32.88 22.25 10.96
N VAL A 377 32.93 21.53 9.86
CA VAL A 377 31.77 21.05 9.12
C VAL A 377 31.94 19.60 8.72
N GLN A 378 30.84 18.92 8.45
CA GLN A 378 30.83 17.60 7.82
C GLN A 378 30.28 17.71 6.41
N VAL A 379 31.07 17.27 5.41
CA VAL A 379 30.61 17.15 4.03
C VAL A 379 30.07 15.74 3.82
N MET A 380 28.84 15.65 3.33
CA MET A 380 28.09 14.41 3.21
C MET A 380 27.63 14.15 1.78
N SER A 381 27.84 12.92 1.30
CA SER A 381 27.27 12.43 0.03
C SER A 381 27.01 10.93 0.14
N GLY A 382 25.73 10.55 0.23
CA GLY A 382 25.32 9.20 0.61
C GLY A 382 25.95 8.81 1.96
N ASP A 383 26.58 7.64 2.00
CA ASP A 383 27.25 7.12 3.20
C ASP A 383 28.64 7.72 3.44
N HIS A 384 29.18 8.49 2.48
CA HIS A 384 30.49 9.12 2.64
C HIS A 384 30.38 10.41 3.45
N ARG A 385 31.19 10.50 4.50
CA ARG A 385 31.24 11.64 5.41
C ARG A 385 32.69 12.02 5.64
N VAL A 386 32.99 13.31 5.48
CA VAL A 386 34.32 13.85 5.75
C VAL A 386 34.14 15.06 6.65
N GLU A 387 34.69 14.97 7.85
CA GLU A 387 34.75 16.11 8.75
C GLU A 387 35.97 16.98 8.42
N LEU A 388 35.75 18.28 8.29
CA LEU A 388 36.73 19.25 7.83
C LEU A 388 36.72 20.47 8.72
N ASP A 389 37.91 20.83 9.20
CA ASP A 389 38.18 22.11 9.84
C ASP A 389 38.58 23.15 8.77
N LEU A 390 37.67 24.09 8.48
CA LEU A 390 37.82 25.14 7.48
C LEU A 390 38.80 26.24 7.89
N THR A 391 39.45 26.16 9.06
CA THR A 391 40.62 27.00 9.40
C THR A 391 41.92 26.41 8.84
N VAL A 392 41.95 25.10 8.55
CA VAL A 392 43.13 24.38 8.06
C VAL A 392 43.22 24.47 6.53
N PRO A 393 44.34 24.98 5.94
CA PRO A 393 44.47 25.14 4.49
C PRO A 393 44.33 23.83 3.69
N LEU A 394 44.80 22.70 4.24
CA LEU A 394 44.63 21.39 3.59
C LEU A 394 43.15 20.99 3.53
N HIS A 395 42.40 21.20 4.61
CA HIS A 395 40.98 20.88 4.67
C HIS A 395 40.16 21.77 3.75
N ARG A 396 40.50 23.06 3.59
CA ARG A 396 39.89 23.92 2.56
C ARG A 396 40.07 23.35 1.14
N ARG A 397 41.25 22.80 0.83
CA ARG A 397 41.51 22.13 -0.47
C ARG A 397 40.69 20.84 -0.62
N LEU A 398 40.57 20.04 0.44
CA LEU A 398 39.71 18.84 0.45
C LEU A 398 38.23 19.21 0.29
N PHE A 399 37.77 20.26 0.97
CA PHE A 399 36.41 20.79 0.85
C PHE A 399 36.12 21.18 -0.61
N ARG A 400 37.01 21.96 -1.24
CA ARG A 400 36.91 22.29 -2.67
C ARG A 400 36.83 21.04 -3.54
N HIS A 401 37.68 20.05 -3.28
CA HIS A 401 37.74 18.81 -4.05
C HIS A 401 36.42 18.04 -3.98
N GLU A 402 35.86 17.88 -2.78
CA GLU A 402 34.57 17.20 -2.58
C GLU A 402 33.43 17.95 -3.28
N LEU A 403 33.33 19.28 -3.13
CA LEU A 403 32.29 20.06 -3.82
C LEU A 403 32.38 19.98 -5.35
N THR A 404 33.60 19.95 -5.88
CA THR A 404 33.84 19.86 -7.32
C THR A 404 33.51 18.46 -7.87
N ARG A 405 33.74 17.42 -7.06
CA ARG A 405 33.49 16.04 -7.43
C ARG A 405 32.01 15.67 -7.28
N ARG A 406 31.33 16.29 -6.31
CA ARG A 406 29.97 16.00 -5.87
C ARG A 406 29.22 17.32 -5.62
N PRO A 407 28.72 17.98 -6.68
CA PRO A 407 28.00 19.25 -6.55
C PRO A 407 26.74 19.17 -5.66
N GLU A 408 26.20 17.97 -5.48
CA GLU A 408 25.05 17.66 -4.63
C GLU A 408 25.40 17.40 -3.15
N ALA A 409 26.68 17.48 -2.77
CA ALA A 409 27.11 17.26 -1.40
C ALA A 409 26.44 18.25 -0.43
N LEU A 410 25.96 17.74 0.69
CA LEU A 410 25.39 18.54 1.77
C LEU A 410 26.49 18.90 2.77
N VAL A 411 26.44 20.11 3.30
CA VAL A 411 27.33 20.53 4.39
C VAL A 411 26.50 20.60 5.66
N CYS A 412 26.88 19.83 6.67
CA CYS A 412 26.20 19.76 7.96
C CYS A 412 27.16 20.17 9.08
N GLU A 413 26.60 20.48 10.24
CA GLU A 413 27.41 20.61 11.45
C GLU A 413 27.92 19.24 11.89
N PRO A 414 29.09 19.17 12.56
CA PRO A 414 29.53 17.92 13.17
C PRO A 414 28.59 17.53 14.33
N PRO A 415 28.50 16.23 14.66
CA PRO A 415 27.62 15.72 15.71
C PRO A 415 27.95 16.29 17.11
N GLY A 416 29.20 16.68 17.34
CA GLY A 416 29.64 17.30 18.58
C GLY A 416 31.10 17.73 18.49
N THR A 417 31.63 18.13 19.64
CA THR A 417 33.04 18.45 19.81
C THR A 417 33.84 17.23 20.27
N ALA A 418 35.17 17.30 20.17
CA ALA A 418 36.05 16.24 20.68
C ALA A 418 35.96 16.07 22.20
N ALA A 419 35.54 17.11 22.95
CA ALA A 419 35.29 16.99 24.38
C ALA A 419 34.05 16.12 24.66
N GLU A 420 33.03 16.20 23.80
CA GLU A 420 31.77 15.46 23.95
C GLU A 420 31.88 13.98 23.55
N THR A 421 33.06 13.51 23.14
CA THR A 421 33.38 12.06 23.06
C THR A 421 34.22 11.60 24.25
N GLY A 422 34.40 12.45 25.28
CA GLY A 422 35.22 12.18 26.46
C GLY A 422 34.72 11.01 27.31
N TRP A 423 33.41 10.73 27.31
CA TRP A 423 32.85 9.53 27.97
C TRP A 423 33.44 8.22 27.44
N LEU A 424 33.94 8.21 26.20
CA LEU A 424 34.62 7.08 25.57
C LEU A 424 36.08 7.42 25.26
N GLY A 425 36.75 8.21 26.11
CA GLY A 425 38.17 8.52 25.97
C GLY A 425 38.51 9.30 24.69
N GLY A 426 37.55 10.02 24.11
CA GLY A 426 37.70 10.76 22.86
C GLY A 426 37.38 9.96 21.59
N HIS A 427 37.03 8.67 21.71
CA HIS A 427 36.72 7.82 20.54
C HIS A 427 35.36 8.17 19.92
N ALA A 428 35.32 8.20 18.59
CA ALA A 428 34.07 8.29 17.84
C ALA A 428 33.22 7.03 18.09
N ASN A 429 31.90 7.20 18.14
CA ASN A 429 30.97 6.13 18.46
C ASN A 429 29.71 6.19 17.62
N GLU A 430 29.15 5.01 17.31
CA GLU A 430 27.80 4.81 16.81
C GLU A 430 27.19 3.66 17.62
N LEU A 431 26.01 3.90 18.19
CA LEU A 431 25.23 2.96 18.98
C LEU A 431 23.99 2.59 18.18
N VAL A 432 23.81 1.30 17.92
CA VAL A 432 22.58 0.78 17.34
C VAL A 432 21.67 0.30 18.46
N VAL A 433 20.51 0.95 18.61
CA VAL A 433 19.52 0.65 19.64
C VAL A 433 18.35 -0.09 18.99
N PRO A 434 18.23 -1.43 19.19
CA PRO A 434 17.05 -2.16 18.78
C PRO A 434 15.87 -1.82 19.68
N LEU A 435 14.70 -1.63 19.08
CA LEU A 435 13.47 -1.21 19.72
C LEU A 435 12.38 -2.23 19.42
N THR A 436 11.47 -2.45 20.39
CA THR A 436 10.28 -3.29 20.23
C THR A 436 9.03 -2.49 20.54
N LEU A 437 7.97 -2.77 19.79
CA LEU A 437 6.70 -2.09 19.97
C LEU A 437 6.00 -2.57 21.25
N VAL A 438 5.69 -1.65 22.16
CA VAL A 438 4.98 -1.94 23.41
C VAL A 438 3.48 -1.69 23.24
N GLY A 439 2.64 -2.62 23.73
CA GLY A 439 1.18 -2.46 23.75
C GLY A 439 0.49 -2.63 22.39
N ALA A 440 1.14 -3.26 21.42
CA ALA A 440 0.52 -3.61 20.16
C ALA A 440 -0.61 -4.63 20.37
N ALA A 441 -1.82 -4.31 19.90
CA ALA A 441 -2.83 -5.35 19.72
C ALA A 441 -2.31 -6.34 18.67
N ALA A 442 -2.36 -7.63 18.97
CA ALA A 442 -2.09 -8.66 17.97
C ALA A 442 -2.95 -8.37 16.74
N ARG A 443 -2.33 -8.32 15.55
CA ARG A 443 -3.11 -8.20 14.31
C ARG A 443 -4.11 -9.35 14.28
N PRO A 444 -5.42 -9.08 14.12
CA PRO A 444 -6.39 -10.15 14.06
C PRO A 444 -6.02 -11.07 12.90
N LEU A 445 -6.08 -12.37 13.15
CA LEU A 445 -5.79 -13.37 12.13
C LEU A 445 -6.70 -13.13 10.92
N ARG A 446 -6.09 -12.84 9.77
CA ARG A 446 -6.83 -12.73 8.53
C ARG A 446 -7.32 -14.11 8.15
N GLN A 447 -8.62 -14.23 7.87
CA GLN A 447 -9.12 -15.40 7.16
C GLN A 447 -8.54 -15.37 5.76
N VAL A 448 -7.60 -16.27 5.50
CA VAL A 448 -6.96 -16.45 4.21
C VAL A 448 -8.00 -17.12 3.27
N PRO A 449 -8.27 -16.56 2.08
CA PRO A 449 -9.20 -17.16 1.13
C PRO A 449 -8.85 -18.63 0.90
N HIS A 450 -9.86 -19.50 0.97
CA HIS A 450 -9.65 -20.93 0.87
C HIS A 450 -9.44 -21.33 -0.60
N GLY A 451 -8.19 -21.66 -0.94
CA GLY A 451 -7.83 -22.39 -2.15
C GLY A 451 -7.65 -21.56 -3.41
N ARG A 452 -7.18 -22.25 -4.46
CA ARG A 452 -6.98 -21.72 -5.81
C ARG A 452 -8.29 -21.86 -6.57
N ALA A 453 -9.01 -20.76 -6.80
CA ALA A 453 -10.19 -20.80 -7.66
C ALA A 453 -9.78 -21.08 -9.11
N PRO A 454 -10.49 -21.95 -9.85
CA PRO A 454 -10.36 -22.04 -11.30
C PRO A 454 -10.57 -20.65 -11.92
N ARG A 455 -9.79 -20.32 -12.94
CA ARG A 455 -9.95 -19.10 -13.73
C ARG A 455 -10.15 -19.48 -15.19
N PRO A 456 -11.37 -19.93 -15.56
CA PRO A 456 -11.67 -20.16 -16.96
C PRO A 456 -11.55 -18.84 -17.71
N ARG A 457 -11.07 -18.93 -18.95
CA ARG A 457 -10.95 -17.80 -19.86
C ARG A 457 -11.80 -18.12 -21.07
N HIS A 458 -12.86 -17.33 -21.28
CA HIS A 458 -13.69 -17.47 -22.45
C HIS A 458 -13.23 -16.45 -23.49
N LEU A 459 -12.43 -16.94 -24.45
CA LEU A 459 -11.93 -16.16 -25.58
C LEU A 459 -13.07 -15.86 -26.57
N PRO A 460 -12.97 -14.77 -27.36
CA PRO A 460 -13.92 -14.52 -28.46
C PRO A 460 -14.04 -15.71 -29.41
N GLY A 461 -15.25 -15.99 -29.89
CA GLY A 461 -15.55 -17.17 -30.72
C GLY A 461 -16.09 -18.38 -29.96
N GLY A 462 -16.15 -18.33 -28.62
CA GLY A 462 -16.73 -19.37 -27.77
C GLY A 462 -18.20 -19.13 -27.40
N GLU A 463 -18.62 -19.77 -26.31
CA GLU A 463 -19.97 -19.66 -25.72
C GLU A 463 -20.26 -18.27 -25.12
N TRP A 464 -19.22 -17.50 -24.78
CA TRP A 464 -19.33 -16.13 -24.31
C TRP A 464 -18.89 -15.13 -25.36
N LEU A 465 -19.77 -14.16 -25.65
CA LEU A 465 -19.43 -12.94 -26.37
C LEU A 465 -19.31 -11.79 -25.37
N TYR A 466 -18.09 -11.30 -25.19
CA TYR A 466 -17.81 -10.14 -24.35
C TYR A 466 -17.34 -8.96 -25.19
N ALA A 467 -18.10 -7.87 -25.13
CA ALA A 467 -17.80 -6.62 -25.80
C ALA A 467 -17.68 -5.43 -24.83
N LYS A 468 -16.78 -4.50 -25.16
CA LYS A 468 -16.61 -3.19 -24.53
C LYS A 468 -17.12 -2.12 -25.49
N LEU A 469 -18.18 -1.41 -25.10
CA LEU A 469 -18.71 -0.26 -25.82
C LEU A 469 -18.24 1.03 -25.13
N TYR A 470 -17.30 1.72 -25.77
CA TYR A 470 -16.72 2.95 -25.24
C TYR A 470 -17.60 4.16 -25.51
N GLY A 471 -17.68 5.09 -24.56
CA GLY A 471 -18.52 6.27 -24.64
C GLY A 471 -18.35 7.19 -23.44
N THR A 472 -19.20 8.21 -23.30
CA THR A 472 -19.12 9.13 -22.15
C THR A 472 -19.92 8.61 -20.97
N ARG A 473 -19.44 8.83 -19.73
CA ARG A 473 -20.20 8.45 -18.52
C ARG A 473 -21.58 9.13 -18.48
N ALA A 474 -21.65 10.40 -18.90
CA ALA A 474 -22.91 11.16 -18.92
C ALA A 474 -23.95 10.58 -19.89
N GLY A 475 -23.53 9.98 -21.00
CA GLY A 475 -24.43 9.38 -21.99
C GLY A 475 -24.90 7.96 -21.65
N GLN A 476 -24.28 7.27 -20.68
CA GLN A 476 -24.57 5.86 -20.42
C GLN A 476 -26.01 5.62 -19.97
N ASP A 477 -26.61 6.48 -19.15
CA ASP A 477 -27.99 6.29 -18.68
C ASP A 477 -28.99 6.32 -19.85
N GLY A 478 -28.84 7.29 -20.76
CA GLY A 478 -29.68 7.39 -21.96
C GLY A 478 -29.46 6.24 -22.93
N LEU A 479 -28.20 5.81 -23.12
CA LEU A 479 -27.87 4.64 -23.94
C LEU A 479 -28.54 3.37 -23.40
N LEU A 480 -28.41 3.13 -22.10
CA LEU A 480 -29.03 1.99 -21.42
C LEU A 480 -30.56 2.05 -21.43
N ALA A 481 -31.16 3.23 -21.22
CA ALA A 481 -32.61 3.37 -21.18
C ALA A 481 -33.27 3.25 -22.56
N ARG A 482 -32.63 3.79 -23.61
CA ARG A 482 -33.28 4.00 -24.92
C ARG A 482 -32.76 3.09 -26.02
N HIS A 483 -31.49 2.68 -25.99
CA HIS A 483 -30.85 2.00 -27.13
C HIS A 483 -30.52 0.53 -26.86
N LEU A 484 -30.01 0.20 -25.66
CA LEU A 484 -29.71 -1.20 -25.31
C LEU A 484 -30.93 -2.14 -25.33
N PRO A 485 -32.14 -1.71 -24.93
CA PRO A 485 -33.29 -2.61 -24.91
C PRO A 485 -33.66 -3.17 -26.29
N ALA A 486 -33.50 -2.39 -27.37
CA ALA A 486 -33.76 -2.87 -28.72
C ALA A 486 -32.83 -4.03 -29.10
N LEU A 487 -31.55 -3.94 -28.75
CA LEU A 487 -30.60 -5.04 -28.93
C LEU A 487 -30.98 -6.28 -28.11
N VAL A 488 -31.48 -6.06 -26.88
CA VAL A 488 -31.83 -7.15 -25.96
C VAL A 488 -33.13 -7.86 -26.38
N GLU A 489 -34.12 -7.12 -26.89
CA GLU A 489 -35.38 -7.66 -27.38
C GLU A 489 -35.19 -8.55 -28.62
N ASP A 490 -34.14 -8.27 -29.43
CA ASP A 490 -33.79 -9.01 -30.64
C ASP A 490 -32.72 -10.11 -30.43
N LEU A 491 -32.42 -10.49 -29.18
CA LEU A 491 -31.44 -11.55 -28.91
C LEU A 491 -31.93 -12.92 -29.44
N PRO A 492 -31.03 -13.74 -30.04
CA PRO A 492 -31.36 -15.12 -30.39
C PRO A 492 -31.83 -15.90 -29.16
N SER A 493 -32.75 -16.85 -29.35
CA SER A 493 -33.28 -17.69 -28.27
C SER A 493 -32.23 -18.58 -27.61
N SER A 494 -31.09 -18.81 -28.27
CA SER A 494 -29.94 -19.52 -27.72
C SER A 494 -29.15 -18.72 -26.69
N VAL A 495 -29.36 -17.40 -26.60
CA VAL A 495 -28.73 -16.55 -25.58
C VAL A 495 -29.51 -16.73 -24.28
N ASP A 496 -28.99 -17.55 -23.38
CA ASP A 496 -29.66 -17.88 -22.11
C ASP A 496 -29.33 -16.88 -20.99
N ARG A 497 -28.20 -16.16 -21.10
CA ARG A 497 -27.75 -15.16 -20.14
C ARG A 497 -27.10 -13.99 -20.85
N TRP A 498 -27.40 -12.79 -20.36
CA TRP A 498 -26.67 -11.59 -20.74
C TRP A 498 -26.64 -10.60 -19.59
N PHE A 499 -25.64 -9.75 -19.51
CA PHE A 499 -25.62 -8.67 -18.53
C PHE A 499 -24.67 -7.56 -18.94
N PHE A 500 -24.86 -6.38 -18.34
CA PHE A 500 -23.92 -5.28 -18.50
C PHE A 500 -23.30 -4.87 -17.17
N ILE A 501 -22.11 -4.28 -17.24
CA ILE A 501 -21.50 -3.54 -16.13
C ILE A 501 -20.91 -2.23 -16.66
N ARG A 502 -20.91 -1.19 -15.83
CA ARG A 502 -20.24 0.08 -16.12
C ARG A 502 -18.81 -0.01 -15.66
N TYR A 503 -17.89 0.42 -16.51
CA TYR A 503 -16.47 0.34 -16.24
C TYR A 503 -15.73 1.57 -16.75
N GLN A 504 -14.50 1.72 -16.31
CA GLN A 504 -13.58 2.74 -16.76
C GLN A 504 -12.18 2.12 -16.79
N ASP A 505 -11.61 1.87 -17.98
CA ASP A 505 -10.15 1.78 -18.13
C ASP A 505 -9.65 1.58 -19.58
N PRO A 506 -8.73 2.41 -20.09
CA PRO A 506 -8.39 3.75 -19.58
C PRO A 506 -9.61 4.70 -19.64
N ASP A 507 -10.55 4.44 -20.54
CA ASP A 507 -11.71 5.29 -20.81
C ASP A 507 -13.03 4.68 -20.29
N PRO A 508 -14.07 5.50 -20.02
CA PRO A 508 -15.40 5.00 -19.65
C PRO A 508 -16.01 4.13 -20.74
N HIS A 509 -16.59 3.00 -20.34
CA HIS A 509 -17.25 2.06 -21.26
C HIS A 509 -18.30 1.21 -20.55
N LEU A 510 -19.21 0.63 -21.33
CA LEU A 510 -20.07 -0.47 -20.92
C LEU A 510 -19.42 -1.79 -21.33
N ARG A 511 -19.47 -2.77 -20.44
CA ARG A 511 -19.07 -4.15 -20.71
C ARG A 511 -20.34 -4.97 -20.89
N LEU A 512 -20.59 -5.44 -22.09
CA LEU A 512 -21.74 -6.27 -22.45
C LEU A 512 -21.27 -7.72 -22.59
N ARG A 513 -21.90 -8.63 -21.87
CA ARG A 513 -21.56 -10.07 -21.88
C ARG A 513 -22.80 -10.86 -22.23
N PHE A 514 -22.67 -11.77 -23.17
CA PHE A 514 -23.72 -12.67 -23.64
C PHE A 514 -23.20 -14.10 -23.61
N HIS A 515 -24.02 -15.04 -23.16
CA HIS A 515 -23.74 -16.46 -23.12
C HIS A 515 -24.83 -17.21 -23.89
N GLY A 516 -24.42 -18.21 -24.65
CA GLY A 516 -25.35 -19.05 -25.41
C GLY A 516 -24.64 -20.06 -26.27
N ASP A 517 -25.35 -20.62 -27.25
CA ASP A 517 -24.75 -21.51 -28.23
C ASP A 517 -23.62 -20.79 -29.01
N PRO A 518 -22.39 -21.35 -29.06
CA PRO A 518 -21.26 -20.70 -29.71
C PRO A 518 -21.50 -20.37 -31.19
N HIS A 519 -22.25 -21.20 -31.92
CA HIS A 519 -22.52 -20.92 -33.33
C HIS A 519 -23.45 -19.73 -33.47
N GLU A 520 -24.58 -19.72 -32.76
CA GLU A 520 -25.56 -18.63 -32.86
C GLU A 520 -25.02 -17.29 -32.31
N VAL A 521 -24.32 -17.32 -31.17
CA VAL A 521 -23.73 -16.11 -30.57
C VAL A 521 -22.73 -15.44 -31.52
N ASN A 522 -21.92 -16.23 -32.23
CA ASN A 522 -20.88 -15.67 -33.10
C ASN A 522 -21.38 -15.43 -34.54
N ALA A 523 -22.31 -16.23 -35.06
CA ALA A 523 -22.81 -16.08 -36.43
C ALA A 523 -23.97 -15.10 -36.55
N LEU A 524 -24.79 -14.94 -35.50
CA LEU A 524 -26.00 -14.10 -35.52
C LEU A 524 -25.86 -12.87 -34.63
N LEU A 525 -25.52 -13.05 -33.36
CA LEU A 525 -25.48 -11.94 -32.40
C LEU A 525 -24.30 -10.99 -32.64
N LEU A 526 -23.10 -11.50 -32.93
CA LEU A 526 -21.95 -10.64 -33.16
C LEU A 526 -22.15 -9.64 -34.33
N PRO A 527 -22.65 -10.04 -35.52
CA PRO A 527 -23.01 -9.08 -36.57
C PRO A 527 -24.04 -8.05 -36.13
N ALA A 528 -25.10 -8.45 -35.42
CA ALA A 528 -26.14 -7.55 -34.93
C ALA A 528 -25.58 -6.54 -33.90
N LEU A 529 -24.73 -7.00 -32.99
CA LEU A 529 -24.03 -6.14 -32.02
C LEU A 529 -23.13 -5.12 -32.71
N ARG A 530 -22.44 -5.53 -33.79
CA ARG A 530 -21.61 -4.64 -34.60
C ARG A 530 -22.46 -3.56 -35.27
N ASP A 531 -23.59 -3.91 -35.89
CA ASP A 531 -24.45 -2.95 -36.59
C ASP A 531 -25.14 -1.98 -35.61
N TRP A 532 -25.54 -2.48 -34.44
CA TRP A 532 -26.04 -1.66 -33.34
C TRP A 532 -24.98 -0.67 -32.85
N ALA A 533 -23.75 -1.13 -32.61
CA ALA A 533 -22.66 -0.27 -32.16
C ALA A 533 -22.24 0.76 -33.23
N ASP A 534 -22.23 0.38 -34.51
CA ASP A 534 -21.94 1.31 -35.62
C ASP A 534 -22.95 2.46 -35.67
N THR A 535 -24.23 2.14 -35.49
CA THR A 535 -25.29 3.16 -35.41
C THR A 535 -25.05 4.13 -34.25
N LEU A 536 -24.74 3.62 -33.06
CA LEU A 536 -24.41 4.48 -31.91
C LEU A 536 -23.16 5.34 -32.12
N CYS A 537 -22.15 4.82 -32.82
CA CYS A 537 -20.96 5.58 -33.16
C CYS A 537 -21.26 6.70 -34.16
N ARG A 538 -22.06 6.43 -35.20
CA ARG A 538 -22.49 7.44 -36.17
C ARG A 538 -23.33 8.55 -35.54
N GLU A 539 -24.12 8.23 -34.52
CA GLU A 539 -24.92 9.19 -33.74
C GLU A 539 -24.11 9.92 -32.64
N GLY A 540 -22.85 9.56 -32.44
CA GLY A 540 -21.99 10.17 -31.40
C GLY A 540 -22.32 9.72 -29.97
N LEU A 541 -23.10 8.66 -29.80
CA LEU A 541 -23.49 8.08 -28.50
C LEU A 541 -22.43 7.10 -27.96
N ALA A 542 -21.65 6.50 -28.86
CA ALA A 542 -20.49 5.66 -28.55
C ALA A 542 -19.29 6.09 -29.41
N SER A 543 -18.08 5.66 -29.03
CA SER A 543 -16.86 5.96 -29.78
C SER A 543 -16.25 4.74 -30.47
N ARG A 544 -16.34 3.55 -29.86
CA ARG A 544 -15.88 2.29 -30.45
C ARG A 544 -16.44 1.07 -29.72
N LEU A 545 -16.44 -0.06 -30.43
CA LEU A 545 -16.68 -1.40 -29.90
C LEU A 545 -15.36 -2.20 -29.90
N ALA A 546 -15.10 -2.97 -28.85
CA ALA A 546 -13.98 -3.92 -28.80
C ALA A 546 -14.45 -5.27 -28.23
N LEU A 547 -13.98 -6.38 -28.81
CA LEU A 547 -14.18 -7.72 -28.24
C LEU A 547 -13.03 -8.05 -27.29
N ASP A 548 -13.31 -8.80 -26.22
CA ASP A 548 -12.32 -9.13 -25.20
C ASP A 548 -12.62 -10.50 -24.55
N THR A 549 -11.72 -10.96 -23.68
CA THR A 549 -11.81 -12.23 -22.95
C THR A 549 -12.67 -12.07 -21.70
N TYR A 550 -13.65 -12.95 -21.53
CA TYR A 550 -14.41 -13.01 -20.28
C TYR A 550 -13.74 -13.94 -19.28
N GLU A 551 -13.40 -13.40 -18.11
CA GLU A 551 -12.92 -14.15 -16.94
C GLU A 551 -13.97 -14.00 -15.82
N PRO A 552 -14.75 -15.04 -15.48
CA PRO A 552 -15.74 -14.96 -14.41
C PRO A 552 -15.06 -14.87 -13.03
N GLU A 553 -15.58 -14.00 -12.18
CA GLU A 553 -15.08 -13.78 -10.81
C GLU A 553 -15.61 -14.86 -9.85
N ILE A 554 -15.33 -16.14 -10.14
CA ILE A 554 -15.89 -17.32 -9.46
C ILE A 554 -15.79 -17.20 -7.93
N ALA A 555 -14.62 -16.82 -7.42
CA ALA A 555 -14.39 -16.71 -5.97
C ALA A 555 -15.22 -15.61 -5.30
N ARG A 556 -15.49 -14.50 -6.00
CA ARG A 556 -16.23 -13.35 -5.46
C ARG A 556 -17.71 -13.70 -5.24
N TYR A 557 -18.24 -14.65 -6.01
CA TYR A 557 -19.66 -15.03 -5.99
C TYR A 557 -19.89 -16.43 -5.39
N GLY A 558 -18.98 -16.90 -4.55
CA GLY A 558 -19.18 -18.08 -3.69
C GLY A 558 -18.55 -19.37 -4.18
N GLY A 559 -17.90 -19.36 -5.35
CA GLY A 559 -17.22 -20.52 -5.91
C GLY A 559 -17.93 -21.09 -7.13
N ALA A 560 -17.42 -22.24 -7.61
CA ALA A 560 -17.91 -22.88 -8.82
C ALA A 560 -19.37 -23.36 -8.71
N GLU A 561 -19.83 -23.71 -7.49
CA GLU A 561 -21.19 -24.18 -7.22
C GLU A 561 -22.25 -23.07 -7.39
N THR A 562 -21.85 -21.80 -7.28
CA THR A 562 -22.78 -20.65 -7.17
C THR A 562 -22.66 -19.64 -8.32
N ILE A 563 -21.56 -19.63 -9.07
CA ILE A 563 -21.29 -18.62 -10.10
C ILE A 563 -22.37 -18.54 -11.18
N GLU A 564 -22.88 -19.67 -11.67
CA GLU A 564 -23.91 -19.68 -12.71
C GLU A 564 -25.23 -19.08 -12.20
N ALA A 565 -25.57 -19.32 -10.93
CA ALA A 565 -26.73 -18.69 -10.29
C ALA A 565 -26.51 -17.17 -10.11
N ALA A 566 -25.28 -16.74 -9.82
CA ALA A 566 -24.94 -15.31 -9.77
C ALA A 566 -25.07 -14.64 -11.15
N GLU A 567 -24.64 -15.30 -12.23
CA GLU A 567 -24.80 -14.79 -13.60
C GLU A 567 -26.27 -14.63 -14.00
N ARG A 568 -27.14 -15.56 -13.59
CA ARG A 568 -28.60 -15.40 -13.74
C ARG A 568 -29.13 -14.19 -12.97
N VAL A 569 -28.61 -13.92 -11.77
CA VAL A 569 -28.90 -12.68 -11.03
C VAL A 569 -28.41 -11.46 -11.81
N PHE A 570 -27.23 -11.50 -12.43
CA PHE A 570 -26.72 -10.39 -13.23
C PHE A 570 -27.61 -10.07 -14.43
N THR A 571 -28.17 -11.08 -15.07
CA THR A 571 -29.16 -10.92 -16.15
C THR A 571 -30.44 -10.29 -15.63
N ALA A 572 -31.06 -10.87 -14.60
CA ALA A 572 -32.29 -10.38 -14.03
C ALA A 572 -32.14 -8.94 -13.48
N ASP A 573 -31.00 -8.63 -12.87
CA ASP A 573 -30.68 -7.30 -12.37
C ASP A 573 -30.40 -6.30 -13.51
N SER A 574 -29.73 -6.71 -14.59
CA SER A 574 -29.54 -5.86 -15.77
C SER A 574 -30.88 -5.46 -16.39
N VAL A 575 -31.79 -6.43 -16.59
CA VAL A 575 -33.16 -6.17 -17.06
C VAL A 575 -33.89 -5.20 -16.12
N ALA A 576 -33.81 -5.45 -14.81
CA ALA A 576 -34.44 -4.59 -13.82
C ALA A 576 -33.91 -3.16 -13.86
N VAL A 577 -32.60 -2.97 -14.06
CA VAL A 577 -32.00 -1.64 -14.17
C VAL A 577 -32.42 -0.93 -15.44
N LEU A 578 -32.49 -1.60 -16.59
CA LEU A 578 -32.96 -0.95 -17.83
C LEU A 578 -34.40 -0.42 -17.68
N ALA A 579 -35.29 -1.20 -17.08
CA ALA A 579 -36.65 -0.77 -16.79
C ALA A 579 -36.70 0.40 -15.79
N GLN A 580 -35.86 0.36 -14.75
CA GLN A 580 -35.78 1.45 -13.77
C GLN A 580 -35.25 2.76 -14.36
N LEU A 581 -34.25 2.70 -15.24
CA LEU A 581 -33.75 3.90 -15.92
C LEU A 581 -34.85 4.52 -16.80
N ARG A 582 -35.64 3.71 -17.52
CA ARG A 582 -36.81 4.17 -18.29
C ARG A 582 -37.87 4.82 -17.39
N LEU A 583 -38.18 4.23 -16.24
CA LEU A 583 -39.12 4.81 -15.27
C LEU A 583 -38.61 6.17 -14.75
N ARG A 584 -37.30 6.30 -14.52
CA ARG A 584 -36.69 7.58 -14.14
C ARG A 584 -36.81 8.64 -15.23
N GLU A 585 -36.59 8.28 -16.50
CA GLU A 585 -36.81 9.20 -17.63
C GLU A 585 -38.28 9.64 -17.75
N ARG A 586 -39.22 8.76 -17.39
CA ARG A 586 -40.67 9.05 -17.30
C ARG A 586 -41.08 9.82 -16.04
N GLY A 587 -40.14 10.21 -15.18
CA GLY A 587 -40.40 11.04 -14.00
C GLY A 587 -40.70 10.27 -12.72
N LEU A 588 -40.10 9.09 -12.50
CA LEU A 588 -40.12 8.40 -11.20
C LEU A 588 -39.64 9.36 -10.10
N GLY A 589 -40.54 9.78 -9.20
CA GLY A 589 -40.30 10.82 -8.17
C GLY A 589 -39.40 10.39 -6.99
N ILE A 590 -38.55 9.39 -7.21
CA ILE A 590 -37.66 8.79 -6.22
C ILE A 590 -36.23 9.22 -6.52
N ASP A 591 -35.53 9.72 -5.51
CA ASP A 591 -34.11 10.08 -5.65
C ASP A 591 -33.24 8.84 -5.92
N ALA A 592 -32.12 9.00 -6.62
CA ALA A 592 -31.26 7.90 -7.01
C ALA A 592 -30.72 7.10 -5.81
N GLU A 593 -30.23 7.76 -4.76
CA GLU A 593 -29.70 7.06 -3.57
C GLU A 593 -30.83 6.30 -2.83
N GLN A 594 -32.03 6.87 -2.81
CA GLN A 594 -33.21 6.22 -2.21
C GLN A 594 -33.67 5.02 -3.03
N LEU A 595 -33.66 5.11 -4.36
CA LEU A 595 -34.03 4.00 -5.25
C LEU A 595 -33.05 2.84 -5.12
N VAL A 596 -31.74 3.11 -5.10
CA VAL A 596 -30.74 2.07 -4.91
C VAL A 596 -30.88 1.44 -3.52
N ALA A 597 -31.08 2.23 -2.45
CA ALA A 597 -31.31 1.70 -1.11
C ALA A 597 -32.57 0.82 -1.04
N ALA A 598 -33.64 1.18 -1.76
CA ALA A 598 -34.85 0.37 -1.86
C ALA A 598 -34.58 -0.96 -2.58
N ASN A 599 -33.81 -0.93 -3.68
CA ASN A 599 -33.38 -2.15 -4.37
C ASN A 599 -32.52 -3.05 -3.47
N TYR A 600 -31.63 -2.48 -2.66
CA TYR A 600 -30.83 -3.28 -1.73
C TYR A 600 -31.70 -4.05 -0.74
N VAL A 601 -32.71 -3.39 -0.18
CA VAL A 601 -33.68 -4.04 0.71
C VAL A 601 -34.46 -5.14 -0.01
N ASP A 602 -34.94 -4.89 -1.24
CA ASP A 602 -35.61 -5.92 -2.05
C ASP A 602 -34.67 -7.10 -2.37
N ILE A 603 -33.41 -6.83 -2.72
CA ILE A 603 -32.39 -7.85 -3.00
C ILE A 603 -32.16 -8.72 -1.76
N LEU A 604 -31.90 -8.10 -0.60
CA LEU A 604 -31.67 -8.81 0.66
C LEU A 604 -32.86 -9.65 1.08
N HIS A 605 -34.07 -9.12 0.91
CA HIS A 605 -35.30 -9.86 1.17
C HIS A 605 -35.44 -11.06 0.23
N ALA A 606 -35.18 -10.87 -1.07
CA ALA A 606 -35.35 -11.90 -2.10
C ALA A 606 -34.31 -13.02 -2.06
N LEU A 607 -33.13 -12.79 -1.49
CA LEU A 607 -32.17 -13.85 -1.19
C LEU A 607 -32.74 -14.90 -0.22
N GLY A 608 -33.79 -14.56 0.54
CA GLY A 608 -34.57 -15.52 1.32
C GLY A 608 -33.92 -15.95 2.64
N ASP A 609 -32.89 -15.26 3.10
CA ASP A 609 -32.24 -15.60 4.35
C ASP A 609 -33.05 -15.17 5.59
N PRO A 610 -33.31 -16.07 6.55
CA PRO A 610 -33.90 -15.71 7.83
C PRO A 610 -33.03 -14.69 8.58
N GLY A 611 -33.68 -13.69 9.19
CA GLY A 611 -33.00 -12.71 10.05
C GLY A 611 -31.98 -11.80 9.33
N TRP A 612 -32.09 -11.63 8.01
CA TRP A 612 -31.19 -10.76 7.24
C TRP A 612 -31.14 -9.33 7.78
N GLN A 613 -32.24 -8.82 8.36
CA GLN A 613 -32.31 -7.48 8.95
C GLN A 613 -31.33 -7.32 10.12
N GLN A 614 -31.31 -8.28 11.05
CA GLN A 614 -30.40 -8.26 12.20
C GLN A 614 -28.94 -8.48 11.76
N TRP A 615 -28.74 -9.44 10.85
CA TRP A 615 -27.44 -9.74 10.26
C TRP A 615 -26.83 -8.52 9.55
N LEU A 616 -27.62 -7.79 8.76
CA LEU A 616 -27.16 -6.57 8.09
C LEU A 616 -26.64 -5.54 9.11
N LEU A 617 -27.34 -5.38 10.24
CA LEU A 617 -26.95 -4.40 11.25
C LEU A 617 -25.70 -4.79 12.02
N SER A 618 -25.37 -6.08 12.13
CA SER A 618 -24.13 -6.55 12.75
C SER A 618 -22.92 -6.37 11.83
N GLU A 619 -23.09 -6.60 10.52
CA GLU A 619 -22.00 -6.51 9.54
C GLU A 619 -21.70 -5.09 9.06
N LEU A 620 -22.71 -4.20 9.06
CA LEU A 620 -22.55 -2.80 8.67
C LEU A 620 -22.68 -1.89 9.89
N PRO A 621 -21.62 -1.66 10.68
CA PRO A 621 -21.67 -0.77 11.84
C PRO A 621 -21.96 0.68 11.42
N LYS A 622 -22.45 1.47 12.39
CA LYS A 622 -22.74 2.89 12.17
C LYS A 622 -21.43 3.67 12.02
N GLY A 623 -21.20 4.23 10.84
CA GLY A 623 -20.05 5.09 10.54
C GLY A 623 -20.43 6.53 10.21
N ASP A 624 -19.44 7.31 9.77
CA ASP A 624 -19.56 8.74 9.46
C ASP A 624 -20.60 9.06 8.38
N ASP A 625 -20.78 8.16 7.40
CA ASP A 625 -21.74 8.30 6.30
C ASP A 625 -23.21 8.26 6.76
N HIS A 626 -23.49 7.96 8.03
CA HIS A 626 -24.85 8.01 8.60
C HIS A 626 -25.52 9.39 8.51
N ALA A 627 -24.75 10.46 8.28
CA ALA A 627 -25.30 11.78 7.97
C ALA A 627 -26.27 11.73 6.76
N ALA A 628 -25.96 10.94 5.72
CA ALA A 628 -26.80 10.81 4.53
C ALA A 628 -28.21 10.30 4.88
N PHE A 629 -28.32 9.31 5.78
CA PHE A 629 -29.63 8.83 6.25
C PHE A 629 -30.40 9.92 7.00
N ARG A 630 -29.74 10.72 7.85
CA ARG A 630 -30.41 11.78 8.61
C ARG A 630 -31.06 12.82 7.71
N GLU A 631 -30.41 13.16 6.60
CA GLU A 631 -30.93 14.11 5.60
C GLU A 631 -32.25 13.64 4.97
N VAL A 632 -32.35 12.35 4.63
CA VAL A 632 -33.50 11.78 3.90
C VAL A 632 -34.45 10.95 4.77
N ARG A 633 -34.23 10.88 6.09
CA ARG A 633 -34.85 9.93 7.02
C ARG A 633 -36.36 9.77 6.84
N ARG A 634 -37.11 10.89 6.83
CA ARG A 634 -38.58 10.86 6.75
C ARG A 634 -39.06 10.24 5.43
N LYS A 635 -38.45 10.65 4.32
CA LYS A 635 -38.79 10.16 2.97
C LYS A 635 -38.35 8.71 2.79
N ALA A 636 -37.17 8.34 3.24
CA ALA A 636 -36.65 6.98 3.14
C ALA A 636 -37.48 5.97 3.95
N ILE A 637 -37.80 6.27 5.22
CA ILE A 637 -38.65 5.41 6.06
C ILE A 637 -40.08 5.29 5.50
N GLY A 638 -40.61 6.35 4.89
CA GLY A 638 -41.94 6.32 4.29
C GLY A 638 -42.02 5.50 3.00
N LEU A 639 -40.90 5.31 2.30
CA LEU A 639 -40.84 4.68 0.98
C LEU A 639 -40.32 3.24 1.03
N ILE A 640 -39.28 3.00 1.82
CA ILE A 640 -38.54 1.75 1.85
C ILE A 640 -39.12 0.88 2.96
N ASP A 641 -39.64 -0.29 2.58
CA ASP A 641 -40.31 -1.23 3.49
C ASP A 641 -39.51 -2.54 3.63
N PRO A 642 -38.72 -2.69 4.71
CA PRO A 642 -37.96 -3.91 4.97
C PRO A 642 -38.80 -5.18 5.13
N ASP A 643 -40.11 -5.07 5.34
CA ASP A 643 -41.00 -6.22 5.55
C ASP A 643 -41.57 -6.76 4.24
N GLY A 644 -41.37 -6.03 3.15
CA GLY A 644 -41.64 -6.51 1.80
C GLY A 644 -43.07 -6.31 1.30
N GLU A 645 -43.93 -5.57 2.01
CA GLU A 645 -45.28 -5.25 1.54
C GLU A 645 -45.30 -4.07 0.56
N TRP A 646 -44.38 -3.12 0.72
CA TRP A 646 -44.13 -2.00 -0.21
C TRP A 646 -45.35 -1.13 -0.54
N ARG A 647 -46.38 -1.09 0.32
CA ARG A 647 -47.66 -0.40 0.04
C ARG A 647 -47.50 1.09 -0.28
N ALA A 648 -46.64 1.78 0.47
CA ALA A 648 -46.38 3.20 0.27
C ALA A 648 -45.65 3.47 -1.05
N LEU A 649 -44.70 2.60 -1.42
CA LEU A 649 -44.00 2.66 -2.71
C LEU A 649 -44.98 2.41 -3.86
N ALA A 650 -45.83 1.39 -3.75
CA ALA A 650 -46.85 1.06 -4.76
C ALA A 650 -47.78 2.24 -5.08
N ALA A 651 -48.09 3.07 -4.08
CA ALA A 651 -48.96 4.25 -4.23
C ALA A 651 -48.26 5.46 -4.89
N THR A 652 -46.94 5.44 -5.06
CA THR A 652 -46.22 6.51 -5.76
C THR A 652 -46.34 6.38 -7.29
N PRO A 653 -46.30 7.49 -8.05
CA PRO A 653 -46.26 7.43 -9.51
C PRO A 653 -45.08 6.58 -10.01
N GLY A 654 -45.37 5.55 -10.82
CA GLY A 654 -44.38 4.58 -11.31
C GLY A 654 -43.99 3.48 -10.30
N GLY A 655 -44.51 3.52 -9.08
CA GLY A 655 -44.16 2.58 -8.01
C GLY A 655 -44.68 1.16 -8.24
N ALA A 656 -45.91 1.00 -8.75
CA ALA A 656 -46.44 -0.32 -9.10
C ALA A 656 -45.65 -0.98 -10.25
N GLU A 657 -45.24 -0.20 -11.26
CA GLU A 657 -44.36 -0.66 -12.34
C GLU A 657 -42.99 -1.10 -11.79
N LEU A 658 -42.42 -0.33 -10.86
CA LEU A 658 -41.16 -0.67 -10.18
C LEU A 658 -41.26 -1.99 -9.40
N LEU A 659 -42.36 -2.24 -8.69
CA LEU A 659 -42.57 -3.48 -7.97
C LEU A 659 -42.70 -4.70 -8.90
N ALA A 660 -43.36 -4.54 -10.05
CA ALA A 660 -43.42 -5.59 -11.07
C ALA A 660 -42.02 -5.92 -11.61
N VAL A 661 -41.17 -4.90 -11.81
CA VAL A 661 -39.76 -5.08 -12.20
C VAL A 661 -38.99 -5.90 -11.15
N TRP A 662 -39.16 -5.57 -9.86
CA TRP A 662 -38.52 -6.35 -8.79
C TRP A 662 -39.07 -7.77 -8.71
N GLN A 663 -40.39 -7.96 -8.83
CA GLN A 663 -41.01 -9.28 -8.83
C GLN A 663 -40.43 -10.20 -9.91
N ALA A 664 -40.14 -9.67 -11.11
CA ALA A 664 -39.48 -10.42 -12.18
C ALA A 664 -38.01 -10.80 -11.84
N ARG A 665 -37.32 -10.01 -11.01
CA ARG A 665 -35.94 -10.27 -10.58
C ARG A 665 -35.84 -11.30 -9.44
N ARG A 666 -36.82 -11.33 -8.54
CA ARG A 666 -36.79 -12.14 -7.30
C ARG A 666 -36.49 -13.64 -7.49
N PRO A 667 -37.02 -14.35 -8.51
CA PRO A 667 -36.72 -15.78 -8.67
C PRO A 667 -35.23 -16.08 -8.83
N ALA A 668 -34.48 -15.25 -9.57
CA ALA A 668 -33.04 -15.42 -9.74
C ALA A 668 -32.28 -15.19 -8.42
N LEU A 669 -32.70 -14.18 -7.64
CA LEU A 669 -32.13 -13.89 -6.33
C LEU A 669 -32.39 -15.03 -5.33
N ALA A 670 -33.61 -15.55 -5.29
CA ALA A 670 -33.96 -16.68 -4.43
C ALA A 670 -33.13 -17.92 -4.80
N ALA A 671 -32.99 -18.23 -6.09
CA ALA A 671 -32.17 -19.35 -6.57
C ALA A 671 -30.69 -19.19 -6.20
N TYR A 672 -30.13 -17.98 -6.29
CA TYR A 672 -28.76 -17.73 -5.84
C TYR A 672 -28.62 -17.85 -4.31
N GLY A 673 -29.58 -17.33 -3.54
CA GLY A 673 -29.61 -17.49 -2.09
C GLY A 673 -29.65 -18.97 -1.66
N GLU A 674 -30.49 -19.78 -2.32
CA GLU A 674 -30.54 -21.24 -2.11
C GLU A 674 -29.22 -21.90 -2.51
N ALA A 675 -28.64 -21.56 -3.66
CA ALA A 675 -27.36 -22.10 -4.09
C ALA A 675 -26.24 -21.80 -3.08
N VAL A 676 -26.19 -20.58 -2.53
CA VAL A 676 -25.22 -20.19 -1.50
C VAL A 676 -25.44 -20.98 -0.20
N ARG A 677 -26.69 -21.19 0.23
CA ARG A 677 -27.00 -21.98 1.44
C ARG A 677 -26.73 -23.48 1.26
N ALA A 678 -26.91 -23.99 0.04
CA ALA A 678 -26.72 -25.40 -0.30
C ALA A 678 -25.25 -25.75 -0.63
N ALA A 679 -24.42 -24.75 -0.97
CA ALA A 679 -23.05 -24.96 -1.39
C ALA A 679 -22.21 -25.64 -0.31
N THR A 680 -21.46 -26.67 -0.69
CA THR A 680 -20.62 -27.42 0.26
C THR A 680 -19.32 -26.70 0.60
N ARG A 681 -18.84 -25.85 -0.32
CA ARG A 681 -17.61 -25.07 -0.17
C ARG A 681 -17.80 -23.67 -0.73
N LEU A 682 -17.91 -22.68 0.16
CA LEU A 682 -17.92 -21.27 -0.20
C LEU A 682 -16.52 -20.67 -0.15
N THR A 683 -16.17 -19.86 -1.15
CA THR A 683 -14.90 -19.13 -1.22
C THR A 683 -14.88 -17.83 -0.41
N GLY A 684 -16.02 -17.44 0.18
CA GLY A 684 -16.18 -16.20 0.94
C GLY A 684 -17.27 -16.30 2.00
N THR A 685 -17.38 -15.26 2.83
CA THR A 685 -18.42 -15.19 3.85
C THR A 685 -19.74 -14.72 3.23
N ARG A 686 -20.86 -14.96 3.92
CA ARG A 686 -22.16 -14.41 3.52
C ARG A 686 -22.10 -12.91 3.24
N PHE A 687 -21.35 -12.15 4.06
CA PHE A 687 -21.19 -10.71 3.89
C PHE A 687 -20.49 -10.36 2.58
N THR A 688 -19.36 -11.00 2.26
CA THR A 688 -18.63 -10.67 1.03
C THR A 688 -19.45 -10.95 -0.23
N LEU A 689 -20.20 -12.06 -0.25
CA LEU A 689 -21.06 -12.42 -1.39
C LEU A 689 -22.22 -11.44 -1.59
N VAL A 690 -22.90 -11.06 -0.51
CA VAL A 690 -24.01 -10.11 -0.56
C VAL A 690 -23.51 -8.72 -0.94
N SER A 691 -22.41 -8.26 -0.32
CA SER A 691 -21.79 -6.98 -0.66
C SER A 691 -21.39 -6.92 -2.14
N ALA A 692 -20.89 -8.01 -2.72
CA ALA A 692 -20.60 -8.07 -4.15
C ALA A 692 -21.85 -7.87 -5.01
N LEU A 693 -22.99 -8.49 -4.67
CA LEU A 693 -24.26 -8.28 -5.39
C LEU A 693 -24.77 -6.83 -5.27
N LEU A 694 -24.77 -6.28 -4.06
CA LEU A 694 -25.22 -4.90 -3.82
C LEU A 694 -24.33 -3.90 -4.57
N HIS A 695 -23.02 -4.15 -4.59
CA HIS A 695 -22.07 -3.35 -5.37
C HIS A 695 -22.37 -3.42 -6.88
N MET A 696 -22.62 -4.60 -7.43
CA MET A 696 -22.92 -4.74 -8.85
C MET A 696 -24.26 -4.13 -9.24
N HIS A 697 -25.27 -4.17 -8.36
CA HIS A 697 -26.51 -3.43 -8.56
C HIS A 697 -26.27 -1.92 -8.59
N HIS A 698 -25.49 -1.41 -7.63
CA HIS A 698 -25.09 0.01 -7.60
C HIS A 698 -24.38 0.42 -8.89
N ASN A 699 -23.41 -0.39 -9.32
CA ASN A 699 -22.66 -0.19 -10.54
C ASN A 699 -23.58 0.00 -11.75
N ARG A 700 -24.58 -0.86 -11.93
CA ARG A 700 -25.50 -0.80 -13.06
C ARG A 700 -26.42 0.42 -13.01
N LEU A 701 -27.02 0.70 -11.85
CA LEU A 701 -28.06 1.73 -11.70
C LEU A 701 -27.52 3.15 -11.48
N ALA A 702 -26.44 3.30 -10.70
CA ALA A 702 -25.93 4.59 -10.23
C ALA A 702 -24.48 4.88 -10.66
N GLY A 703 -23.75 3.90 -11.21
CA GLY A 703 -22.38 4.07 -11.69
C GLY A 703 -21.31 3.67 -10.67
N ILE A 704 -20.08 4.13 -10.90
CA ILE A 704 -18.88 3.66 -10.17
C ILE A 704 -18.39 4.61 -9.07
N GLN A 705 -19.26 5.51 -8.58
CA GLN A 705 -18.88 6.49 -7.56
C GLN A 705 -18.94 5.90 -6.15
N ALA A 706 -17.79 5.59 -5.56
CA ALA A 706 -17.70 4.94 -4.24
C ALA A 706 -18.35 5.75 -3.10
N THR A 707 -18.40 7.08 -3.20
CA THR A 707 -19.07 7.95 -2.21
C THR A 707 -20.59 7.75 -2.21
N ALA A 708 -21.21 7.67 -3.39
CA ALA A 708 -22.64 7.44 -3.55
C ALA A 708 -23.06 6.06 -3.02
N GLU A 709 -22.22 5.04 -3.24
CA GLU A 709 -22.44 3.69 -2.73
C GLU A 709 -22.46 3.66 -1.19
N ARG A 710 -21.48 4.27 -0.53
CA ARG A 710 -21.43 4.35 0.94
C ARG A 710 -22.63 5.09 1.53
N ARG A 711 -23.03 6.22 0.93
CA ARG A 711 -24.22 6.97 1.34
C ARG A 711 -25.49 6.12 1.23
N THR A 712 -25.62 5.37 0.14
CA THR A 712 -26.76 4.46 -0.09
C THR A 712 -26.81 3.32 0.93
N LEU A 713 -25.67 2.69 1.25
CA LEU A 713 -25.57 1.67 2.30
C LEU A 713 -25.98 2.24 3.66
N ALA A 714 -25.58 3.48 3.97
CA ALA A 714 -25.98 4.17 5.20
C ALA A 714 -27.49 4.44 5.28
N ILE A 715 -28.13 4.81 4.15
CA ILE A 715 -29.58 4.99 4.05
C ILE A 715 -30.31 3.66 4.29
N MET A 716 -29.92 2.58 3.60
CA MET A 716 -30.48 1.24 3.79
C MET A 716 -30.37 0.80 5.26
N ARG A 717 -29.17 0.89 5.85
CA ARG A 717 -28.93 0.55 7.26
C ARG A 717 -29.89 1.30 8.18
N GLY A 718 -30.00 2.63 8.03
CA GLY A 718 -30.83 3.47 8.88
C GLY A 718 -32.33 3.14 8.79
N VAL A 719 -32.81 2.78 7.60
CA VAL A 719 -34.21 2.34 7.42
C VAL A 719 -34.45 1.01 8.14
N VAL A 720 -33.58 0.01 7.96
CA VAL A 720 -33.70 -1.31 8.60
C VAL A 720 -33.64 -1.17 10.13
N GLU A 721 -32.71 -0.35 10.65
CA GLU A 721 -32.60 -0.04 12.08
C GLU A 721 -33.88 0.60 12.64
N ALA A 722 -34.49 1.54 11.89
CA ALA A 722 -35.73 2.19 12.29
C ALA A 722 -36.93 1.22 12.29
N ALA A 723 -37.00 0.30 11.31
CA ALA A 723 -38.06 -0.72 11.23
C ALA A 723 -37.96 -1.72 12.40
N LEU A 724 -36.76 -2.26 12.65
CA LEU A 724 -36.52 -3.18 13.78
C LEU A 724 -36.77 -2.51 15.13
N SER A 725 -36.35 -1.25 15.30
CA SER A 725 -36.63 -0.50 16.53
C SER A 725 -38.13 -0.34 16.75
N ARG A 726 -38.90 0.00 15.71
CA ARG A 726 -40.36 0.14 15.81
C ARG A 726 -41.03 -1.16 16.25
N LYS A 727 -40.61 -2.30 15.70
CA LYS A 727 -41.12 -3.61 16.11
C LYS A 727 -40.83 -3.91 17.58
N ARG A 728 -39.63 -3.58 18.07
CA ARG A 728 -39.25 -3.74 19.49
C ARG A 728 -40.02 -2.82 20.45
N PHE A 729 -40.55 -1.70 19.98
CA PHE A 729 -41.42 -0.81 20.78
C PHE A 729 -42.91 -1.22 20.72
N MET A 730 -43.32 -1.97 19.70
CA MET A 730 -44.70 -2.44 19.51
C MET A 730 -44.96 -3.84 20.07
N ALA A 731 -43.91 -4.66 20.19
CA ALA A 731 -43.90 -5.92 20.93
C ALA A 731 -43.58 -5.65 22.41
#